data_AF-A0A819N7D6-F1
#
_entry.id   AF-A0A819N7D6-F1
#
_cell.length_a   1.000
_cell.length_b   1.000
_cell.length_c   1.000
_cell.angle_alpha   90.00
_cell.angle_beta   90.00
_cell.angle_gamma   90.00
#
_symmetry.space_group_name_H-M   'P 1'
#
loop_
_entity.id
_entity.type
_entity.pdbx_description
1 polymer ?
#
loop_
_entity_poly.entity_id
_entity_poly.type
_entity_poly.pdbx_seq_one_letter_code
_entity_poly.pdbx_strand_id
1 'polypeptide(L)'
;MDADLAFCLGQFIDDQVKFIDDRLEAIKQEEVTAYDKIEQEKIIYNKNKPIPKNKGTHYEDQALIDQFIQDLCDDDENVNKPKSIIDDQSCIDTLRAEISTKVNACSNYIIRIRNLAQPLPRTSKFVESCNEAIDYFRQLQEFEDNFKKLYSILEQSDSSNVVQNSQKWWKDTYGSTVAELNRRNTKMNPAITENNFAILSSTSRVIDNAKKLMAARQVVSVEPQKLDIIRKFVKRLLIIDEENRDKINAEELIDQLNNSNIKQIIDYTKKWIAKRDEIRNHKEVDPFNIRMEAAKAEFGRRRIAQEAKRLALAALLCRLAVGSTNGEQFEQQLKKTINKRKGTDEENLPVISGDIKDPQTQALPITIRLDADRTDMKQWAVNTDGIQERFVAALCQAFAIPTQSIRVDSIESDEAMIYMYIEPPYGKVVVDSLNGTAPDAAARMQAIRKCCCDLNANVESITLGEFGLKIEDRLMDPRWNKKYAWSNNNPDEGQYWPNPINQGGKPYYCPSGWIRFGVKVAEDNKEFDARWGDWYVAYHGTRNEYASNILTSGLRVSTAGCFYGDEVPRVYVSPSIEYCGHPRYALPWKQVKKNGETRWYQLVFQCRVNPASVDKISSETLIPKEHKQTVTIDPNFDNGELEWIILGKHDEQFIKQDIICYGLMMRVSYVDPINLTPCTWWKHSLYSDIYKS
;
A
#
# COMPACT_ATOMS: atom_id res chain seq x y z
N MET A 1 61.44 56.28 11.06
CA MET A 1 60.19 56.68 11.73
C MET A 1 60.49 56.71 13.21
N ASP A 2 60.08 57.74 13.94
CA ASP A 2 60.26 57.80 15.40
C ASP A 2 59.50 56.62 16.05
N ALA A 3 60.06 56.03 17.11
CA ALA A 3 59.47 54.90 17.82
C ALA A 3 58.08 55.25 18.38
N ASP A 4 57.90 56.49 18.82
CA ASP A 4 56.63 57.01 19.33
C ASP A 4 55.56 57.11 18.24
N LEU A 5 55.96 57.47 17.00
CA LEU A 5 55.05 57.51 15.86
C LEU A 5 54.63 56.10 15.41
N ALA A 6 55.56 55.14 15.43
CA ALA A 6 55.26 53.74 15.12
C ALA A 6 54.31 53.12 16.15
N PHE A 7 54.49 53.44 17.43
CA PHE A 7 53.60 53.02 18.51
C PHE A 7 52.19 53.62 18.35
N CYS A 8 52.09 54.94 18.13
CA CYS A 8 50.81 55.62 17.90
C CYS A 8 50.06 55.06 16.68
N LEU A 9 50.77 54.78 15.59
CA LEU A 9 50.18 54.16 14.39
C LEU A 9 49.68 52.76 14.69
N GLY A 10 50.49 51.92 15.36
CA GLY A 10 50.10 50.56 15.73
C GLY A 10 48.81 50.52 16.56
N GLN A 11 48.70 51.41 17.55
CA GLN A 11 47.49 51.54 18.38
C GLN A 11 46.28 51.98 17.54
N PHE A 12 46.45 52.99 16.68
CA PHE A 12 45.38 53.44 15.79
C PHE A 12 44.88 52.31 14.88
N ILE A 13 45.79 51.50 14.35
CA ILE A 13 45.45 50.37 13.47
C ILE A 13 44.68 49.30 14.24
N ASP A 14 45.16 48.92 15.43
CA ASP A 14 44.47 47.94 16.28
C ASP A 14 43.05 48.44 16.64
N ASP A 15 42.90 49.73 16.93
CA ASP A 15 41.61 50.37 17.19
C ASP A 15 40.69 50.34 15.95
N GLN A 16 41.23 50.59 14.74
CA GLN A 16 40.47 50.51 13.49
C GLN A 16 40.05 49.06 13.14
N VAL A 17 40.95 48.08 13.33
CA VAL A 17 40.63 46.65 13.12
C VAL A 17 39.54 46.22 14.09
N LYS A 18 39.67 46.58 15.38
CA LYS A 18 38.66 46.30 16.39
C LYS A 18 37.32 46.93 16.02
N PHE A 19 37.31 48.20 15.60
CA PHE A 19 36.09 48.87 15.15
C PHE A 19 35.41 48.17 13.96
N ILE A 20 36.18 47.66 13.00
CA ILE A 20 35.65 46.89 11.86
C ILE A 20 35.09 45.54 12.30
N ASP A 21 35.81 44.81 13.16
CA ASP A 21 35.37 43.51 13.70
C ASP A 21 34.07 43.68 14.51
N ASP A 22 34.00 44.69 15.40
CA ASP A 22 32.80 45.03 16.17
C ASP A 22 31.62 45.37 15.24
N ARG A 23 31.88 46.06 14.11
CA ARG A 23 30.84 46.41 13.15
C ARG A 23 30.37 45.21 12.33
N LEU A 24 31.26 44.28 11.98
CA LEU A 24 30.91 43.03 11.31
C LEU A 24 30.02 42.17 12.20
N GLU A 25 30.32 42.09 13.49
CA GLU A 25 29.50 41.35 14.45
C GLU A 25 28.12 41.99 14.64
N ALA A 26 28.06 43.32 14.75
CA ALA A 26 26.79 44.04 14.76
C ALA A 26 25.94 43.77 13.49
N ILE A 27 26.57 43.70 12.30
CA ILE A 27 25.87 43.37 11.05
C ILE A 27 25.28 41.95 11.08
N LYS A 28 26.00 40.97 11.63
CA LYS A 28 25.47 39.60 11.77
C LYS A 28 24.27 39.56 12.72
N GLN A 29 24.35 40.26 13.87
CA GLN A 29 23.25 40.30 14.82
C GLN A 29 22.01 40.99 14.23
N GLU A 30 22.20 42.05 13.45
CA GLU A 30 21.13 42.72 12.71
C GLU A 30 20.52 41.80 11.63
N GLU A 31 21.33 40.99 10.93
CA GLU A 31 20.89 40.01 9.93
C GLU A 31 20.00 38.92 10.56
N VAL A 32 20.43 38.33 11.67
CA VAL A 32 19.65 37.35 12.45
C VAL A 32 18.32 37.95 12.90
N THR A 33 18.36 39.16 13.47
CA THR A 33 17.15 39.85 13.94
C THR A 33 16.16 40.11 12.79
N ALA A 34 16.66 40.47 11.60
CA ALA A 34 15.83 40.68 10.43
C ALA A 34 15.19 39.38 9.92
N TYR A 35 15.93 38.27 9.91
CA TYR A 35 15.40 36.96 9.53
C TYR A 35 14.36 36.46 10.52
N ASP A 36 14.63 36.57 11.82
CA ASP A 36 13.67 36.20 12.86
C ASP A 36 12.38 37.00 12.71
N LYS A 37 12.47 38.31 12.43
CA LYS A 37 11.29 39.15 12.17
C LYS A 37 10.49 38.67 10.96
N ILE A 38 11.15 38.37 9.83
CA ILE A 38 10.48 37.86 8.62
C ILE A 38 9.80 36.51 8.90
N GLU A 39 10.45 35.63 9.67
CA GLU A 39 9.90 34.32 10.01
C GLU A 39 8.72 34.42 10.98
N GLN A 40 8.78 35.32 11.97
CA GLN A 40 7.64 35.59 12.87
C GLN A 40 6.43 36.15 12.10
N GLU A 41 6.66 37.08 11.16
CA GLU A 41 5.60 37.59 10.29
C GLU A 41 5.03 36.49 9.39
N LYS A 42 5.87 35.57 8.88
CA LYS A 42 5.44 34.40 8.10
C LYS A 42 4.60 33.44 8.92
N ILE A 43 4.94 33.20 10.18
CA ILE A 43 4.14 32.38 11.11
C ILE A 43 2.77 33.02 11.33
N ILE A 44 2.70 34.33 11.59
CA ILE A 44 1.43 35.05 11.76
C ILE A 44 0.59 34.99 10.48
N TYR A 45 1.22 35.19 9.32
CA TYR A 45 0.56 35.11 8.02
C TYR A 45 0.00 33.70 7.77
N ASN A 46 0.78 32.65 8.01
CA ASN A 46 0.34 31.26 7.82
C ASN A 46 -0.79 30.87 8.78
N LYS A 47 -0.78 31.37 10.02
CA LYS A 47 -1.90 31.16 10.98
C LYS A 47 -3.20 31.80 10.51
N ASN A 48 -3.12 32.92 9.80
CA ASN A 48 -4.28 33.66 9.30
C ASN A 48 -4.64 33.29 7.85
N LYS A 49 -3.83 32.44 7.19
CA LYS A 49 -4.11 32.02 5.81
C LYS A 49 -5.32 31.09 5.84
N PRO A 50 -6.40 31.40 5.08
CA PRO A 50 -7.52 30.48 4.98
C PRO A 50 -7.00 29.11 4.51
N ILE A 51 -7.54 28.05 5.11
CA ILE A 51 -7.17 26.67 4.77
C ILE A 51 -7.25 26.55 3.24
N PRO A 52 -6.15 26.14 2.55
CA PRO A 52 -6.18 25.98 1.11
C PRO A 52 -7.32 25.04 0.76
N LYS A 53 -8.28 25.51 -0.04
CA LYS A 53 -9.31 24.63 -0.61
C LYS A 53 -8.60 23.52 -1.36
N ASN A 54 -9.12 22.30 -1.28
CA ASN A 54 -8.53 21.16 -1.96
C ASN A 54 -8.60 21.41 -3.47
N LYS A 55 -7.45 21.69 -4.08
CA LYS A 55 -7.35 21.95 -5.52
C LYS A 55 -7.40 20.67 -6.36
N GLY A 56 -7.42 19.50 -5.73
CA GLY A 56 -7.32 18.20 -6.39
C GLY A 56 -6.01 18.04 -7.18
N THR A 57 -5.87 16.90 -7.84
CA THR A 57 -4.81 16.63 -8.80
C THR A 57 -5.37 16.59 -10.23
N HIS A 58 -4.53 16.88 -11.23
CA HIS A 58 -4.90 16.69 -12.65
C HIS A 58 -5.45 15.29 -12.90
N TYR A 59 -4.83 14.29 -12.28
CA TYR A 59 -5.14 12.89 -12.49
C TYR A 59 -6.53 12.53 -11.95
N GLU A 60 -6.88 13.02 -10.75
CA GLU A 60 -8.23 12.80 -10.20
C GLU A 60 -9.32 13.45 -11.07
N ASP A 61 -9.05 14.66 -11.58
CA ASP A 61 -9.95 15.40 -12.47
C ASP A 61 -10.11 14.68 -13.83
N GLN A 62 -9.00 14.22 -14.41
CA GLN A 62 -8.97 13.49 -15.68
C GLN A 62 -9.63 12.12 -15.55
N ALA A 63 -9.34 11.37 -14.50
CA ALA A 63 -9.96 10.05 -14.25
C ALA A 63 -11.47 10.16 -14.06
N LEU A 64 -11.97 11.22 -13.40
CA LEU A 64 -13.40 11.49 -13.32
C LEU A 64 -14.02 11.70 -14.70
N ILE A 65 -13.34 12.45 -15.57
CA ILE A 65 -13.82 12.78 -16.91
C ILE A 65 -13.75 11.58 -17.85
N ASP A 66 -12.67 10.80 -17.79
CA ASP A 66 -12.51 9.58 -18.59
C ASP A 66 -13.59 8.56 -18.23
N GLN A 67 -13.86 8.36 -16.94
CA GLN A 67 -14.96 7.50 -16.50
C GLN A 67 -16.31 8.01 -17.02
N PHE A 68 -16.56 9.32 -16.93
CA PHE A 68 -17.81 9.90 -17.42
C PHE A 68 -17.98 9.77 -18.93
N ILE A 69 -16.92 9.98 -19.71
CA ILE A 69 -16.93 9.82 -21.17
C ILE A 69 -17.14 8.34 -21.52
N GLN A 70 -16.45 7.43 -20.83
CA GLN A 70 -16.62 5.99 -21.03
C GLN A 70 -18.06 5.57 -20.76
N ASP A 71 -18.63 5.97 -19.62
CA ASP A 71 -20.03 5.69 -19.27
C ASP A 71 -21.00 6.23 -20.33
N LEU A 72 -20.75 7.42 -20.89
CA LEU A 72 -21.56 8.00 -21.97
C LEU A 72 -21.42 7.28 -23.31
N CYS A 73 -20.23 6.80 -23.65
CA CYS A 73 -19.95 6.11 -24.91
C CYS A 73 -20.47 4.67 -24.90
N ASP A 74 -20.31 3.95 -23.79
CA ASP A 74 -20.82 2.58 -23.62
C ASP A 74 -22.36 2.51 -23.67
N ASP A 75 -23.01 3.64 -23.35
CA ASP A 75 -24.44 3.78 -23.43
C ASP A 75 -24.96 4.14 -24.81
N ASP A 76 -24.17 4.81 -25.67
CA ASP A 76 -24.61 5.23 -27.02
C ASP A 76 -25.03 4.02 -27.89
N GLU A 77 -24.42 2.85 -27.64
CA GLU A 77 -24.79 1.58 -28.28
C GLU A 77 -26.07 0.93 -27.70
N ASN A 78 -26.54 1.37 -26.52
CA ASN A 78 -27.64 0.76 -25.76
C ASN A 78 -28.84 1.70 -25.52
N VAL A 79 -28.79 2.97 -25.94
CA VAL A 79 -29.72 4.08 -25.60
C VAL A 79 -31.22 3.77 -25.76
N ASN A 80 -31.59 2.81 -26.61
CA ASN A 80 -32.99 2.53 -26.92
C ASN A 80 -33.52 1.18 -26.44
N LYS A 81 -32.74 0.41 -25.67
CA LYS A 81 -33.24 -0.85 -25.08
C LYS A 81 -33.55 -0.62 -23.60
N PRO A 82 -34.81 -0.71 -23.15
CA PRO A 82 -35.13 -0.71 -21.74
C PRO A 82 -34.40 -1.88 -21.08
N LYS A 83 -33.33 -1.57 -20.34
CA LYS A 83 -32.51 -2.54 -19.65
C LYS A 83 -33.20 -2.79 -18.31
N SER A 84 -33.69 -4.01 -18.09
CA SER A 84 -33.98 -4.45 -16.72
C SER A 84 -32.66 -4.39 -15.96
N ILE A 85 -32.56 -3.51 -14.96
CA ILE A 85 -31.34 -3.28 -14.18
C ILE A 85 -30.97 -4.53 -13.37
N ILE A 86 -31.92 -5.46 -13.20
CA ILE A 86 -31.74 -6.68 -12.44
C ILE A 86 -32.09 -7.86 -13.35
N ASP A 87 -31.12 -8.76 -13.53
CA ASP A 87 -31.34 -10.02 -14.20
C ASP A 87 -32.31 -10.87 -13.36
N ASP A 88 -33.53 -11.05 -13.86
CA ASP A 88 -34.58 -11.86 -13.24
C ASP A 88 -34.06 -13.26 -12.91
N GLN A 89 -33.22 -13.84 -13.77
CA GLN A 89 -32.68 -15.18 -13.56
C GLN A 89 -31.71 -15.22 -12.38
N SER A 90 -30.81 -14.25 -12.25
CA SER A 90 -29.92 -14.10 -11.10
C SER A 90 -30.68 -13.98 -9.77
N CYS A 91 -31.79 -13.24 -9.75
CA CYS A 91 -32.64 -13.11 -8.56
C CYS A 91 -33.38 -14.42 -8.22
N ILE A 92 -33.85 -15.17 -9.24
CA ILE A 92 -34.45 -16.49 -9.07
C ILE A 92 -33.43 -17.47 -8.47
N ASP A 93 -32.21 -17.51 -9.00
CA ASP A 93 -31.18 -18.44 -8.55
C ASP A 93 -30.70 -18.11 -7.13
N THR A 94 -30.59 -16.83 -6.80
CA THR A 94 -30.28 -16.37 -5.43
C THR A 94 -31.38 -16.78 -4.44
N LEU A 95 -32.65 -16.60 -4.80
CA LEU A 95 -33.79 -17.00 -3.96
C LEU A 95 -33.83 -18.53 -3.79
N ARG A 96 -33.59 -19.30 -4.86
CA ARG A 96 -33.50 -20.76 -4.82
C ARG A 96 -32.39 -21.24 -3.89
N ALA A 97 -31.19 -20.66 -3.99
CA ALA A 97 -30.04 -21.00 -3.15
C ALA A 97 -30.28 -20.72 -1.66
N GLU A 98 -30.92 -19.59 -1.33
CA GLU A 98 -31.24 -19.24 0.06
C GLU A 98 -32.26 -20.21 0.66
N ILE A 99 -33.32 -20.56 -0.09
CA ILE A 99 -34.32 -21.54 0.36
C ILE A 99 -33.68 -22.92 0.53
N SER A 100 -32.84 -23.36 -0.40
CA SER A 100 -32.12 -24.63 -0.31
C SER A 100 -31.24 -24.70 0.94
N THR A 101 -30.43 -23.67 1.18
CA THR A 101 -29.62 -23.52 2.41
C THR A 101 -30.48 -23.68 3.67
N LYS A 102 -31.64 -23.03 3.69
CA LYS A 102 -32.51 -23.04 4.85
C LYS A 102 -33.23 -24.37 5.07
N VAL A 103 -33.69 -25.02 4.00
CA VAL A 103 -34.26 -26.38 4.05
C VAL A 103 -33.21 -27.37 4.58
N ASN A 104 -31.96 -27.27 4.13
CA ASN A 104 -30.86 -28.09 4.63
C ASN A 104 -30.59 -27.85 6.14
N ALA A 105 -30.63 -26.59 6.59
CA ALA A 105 -30.48 -26.27 8.00
C ALA A 105 -31.61 -26.87 8.87
N CYS A 106 -32.86 -26.83 8.39
CA CYS A 106 -33.99 -27.49 9.04
C CYS A 106 -33.83 -29.02 9.08
N SER A 107 -33.40 -29.65 7.98
CA SER A 107 -33.14 -31.10 7.93
C SER A 107 -32.08 -31.51 8.96
N ASN A 108 -30.97 -30.78 9.03
CA ASN A 108 -29.91 -31.02 10.01
C ASN A 108 -30.38 -30.86 11.46
N TYR A 109 -31.25 -29.87 11.71
CA TYR A 109 -31.88 -29.71 13.02
C TYR A 109 -32.76 -30.91 13.40
N ILE A 110 -33.59 -31.39 12.46
CA ILE A 110 -34.45 -32.56 12.68
C ILE A 110 -33.61 -33.83 12.95
N ILE A 111 -32.52 -34.04 12.19
CA ILE A 111 -31.57 -35.13 12.43
C ILE A 111 -30.99 -35.06 13.84
N ARG A 112 -30.59 -33.87 14.28
CA ARG A 112 -30.03 -33.66 15.62
C ARG A 112 -31.05 -34.02 16.71
N ILE A 113 -32.27 -33.47 16.67
CA ILE A 113 -33.28 -33.76 17.71
C ILE A 113 -33.72 -35.23 17.68
N ARG A 114 -33.76 -35.87 16.50
CA ARG A 114 -34.01 -37.30 16.36
C ARG A 114 -32.94 -38.12 17.08
N ASN A 115 -31.67 -37.86 16.80
CA ASN A 115 -30.55 -38.61 17.38
C ASN A 115 -30.51 -38.47 18.91
N LEU A 116 -30.89 -37.30 19.43
CA LEU A 116 -30.99 -37.04 20.86
C LEU A 116 -32.18 -37.74 21.51
N ALA A 117 -33.28 -37.93 20.79
CA ALA A 117 -34.46 -38.64 21.28
C ALA A 117 -34.32 -40.16 21.22
N GLN A 118 -33.54 -40.70 20.27
CA GLN A 118 -33.37 -42.13 20.03
C GLN A 118 -32.99 -42.98 21.27
N PRO A 119 -32.06 -42.55 22.16
CA PRO A 119 -31.71 -43.34 23.33
C PRO A 119 -32.73 -43.24 24.48
N LEU A 120 -33.72 -42.33 24.40
CA LEU A 120 -34.68 -42.09 25.49
C LEU A 120 -35.85 -43.09 25.41
N PRO A 121 -36.37 -43.58 26.55
CA PRO A 121 -37.53 -44.46 26.56
C PRO A 121 -38.80 -43.74 26.08
N ARG A 122 -39.68 -44.46 25.38
CA ARG A 122 -40.99 -43.98 24.88
C ARG A 122 -40.93 -42.86 23.81
N THR A 123 -39.81 -42.68 23.11
CA THR A 123 -39.66 -41.68 22.04
C THR A 123 -39.83 -42.25 20.62
N SER A 124 -40.15 -43.54 20.45
CA SER A 124 -40.21 -44.20 19.14
C SER A 124 -41.12 -43.47 18.13
N LYS A 125 -42.31 -43.05 18.55
CA LYS A 125 -43.23 -42.26 17.71
C LYS A 125 -42.67 -40.90 17.29
N PHE A 126 -41.86 -40.26 18.15
CA PHE A 126 -41.22 -38.99 17.81
C PHE A 126 -40.07 -39.20 16.82
N VAL A 127 -39.28 -40.25 17.00
CA VAL A 127 -38.22 -40.63 16.06
C VAL A 127 -38.80 -40.95 14.68
N GLU A 128 -39.92 -41.65 14.63
CA GLU A 128 -40.69 -41.92 13.41
C GLU A 128 -41.12 -40.62 12.71
N SER A 129 -41.77 -39.70 13.43
CA SER A 129 -42.13 -38.37 12.87
C SER A 129 -40.92 -37.54 12.41
N CYS A 130 -39.76 -37.70 13.06
CA CYS A 130 -38.53 -37.05 12.58
C CYS A 130 -38.02 -37.66 11.27
N ASN A 131 -38.10 -38.99 11.12
CA ASN A 131 -37.69 -39.65 9.88
C ASN A 131 -38.60 -39.27 8.72
N GLU A 132 -39.92 -39.28 8.92
CA GLU A 132 -40.90 -38.81 7.91
C GLU A 132 -40.59 -37.37 7.47
N ALA A 133 -40.28 -36.48 8.42
CA ALA A 133 -39.90 -35.10 8.09
C ALA A 133 -38.53 -35.01 7.40
N ILE A 134 -37.55 -35.82 7.77
CA ILE A 134 -36.25 -35.86 7.07
C ILE A 134 -36.45 -36.30 5.62
N ASP A 135 -37.27 -37.32 5.39
CA ASP A 135 -37.55 -37.85 4.06
C ASP A 135 -38.28 -36.80 3.20
N TYR A 136 -39.28 -36.11 3.76
CA TYR A 136 -39.95 -34.97 3.11
C TYR A 136 -38.96 -33.85 2.74
N PHE A 137 -38.02 -33.49 3.62
CA PHE A 137 -37.05 -32.41 3.34
C PHE A 137 -35.96 -32.83 2.33
N ARG A 138 -35.71 -34.12 2.14
CA ARG A 138 -34.65 -34.64 1.26
C ARG A 138 -35.11 -34.95 -0.17
N GLN A 139 -36.42 -35.07 -0.39
CA GLN A 139 -36.93 -35.33 -1.73
C GLN A 139 -36.72 -34.12 -2.64
N LEU A 140 -35.72 -34.22 -3.53
CA LEU A 140 -35.37 -33.16 -4.47
C LEU A 140 -36.55 -32.75 -5.36
N GLN A 141 -37.39 -33.71 -5.74
CA GLN A 141 -38.61 -33.46 -6.51
C GLN A 141 -39.59 -32.56 -5.74
N GLU A 142 -39.76 -32.79 -4.43
CA GLU A 142 -40.63 -31.97 -3.58
C GLU A 142 -40.07 -30.56 -3.38
N PHE A 143 -38.75 -30.38 -3.30
CA PHE A 143 -38.12 -29.06 -3.23
C PHE A 143 -38.43 -28.22 -4.48
N GLU A 144 -38.22 -28.77 -5.68
CA GLU A 144 -38.48 -28.03 -6.92
C GLU A 144 -39.96 -27.69 -7.10
N ASP A 145 -40.86 -28.61 -6.76
CA ASP A 145 -42.30 -28.36 -6.85
C ASP A 145 -42.76 -27.32 -5.81
N ASN A 146 -42.16 -27.31 -4.62
CA ASN A 146 -42.42 -26.28 -3.62
C ASN A 146 -41.84 -24.91 -4.01
N PHE A 147 -40.66 -24.88 -4.64
CA PHE A 147 -40.08 -23.64 -5.17
C PHE A 147 -40.95 -23.06 -6.30
N LYS A 148 -41.44 -23.88 -7.22
CA LYS A 148 -42.38 -23.45 -8.28
C LYS A 148 -43.67 -22.85 -7.69
N LYS A 149 -44.20 -23.43 -6.60
CA LYS A 149 -45.37 -22.85 -5.89
C LYS A 149 -45.06 -21.47 -5.33
N LEU A 150 -43.91 -21.28 -4.67
CA LEU A 150 -43.50 -19.95 -4.20
C LEU A 150 -43.39 -18.98 -5.37
N TYR A 151 -42.74 -19.39 -6.44
CA TYR A 151 -42.54 -18.55 -7.61
C TYR A 151 -43.87 -18.07 -8.22
N SER A 152 -44.84 -18.99 -8.36
CA SER A 152 -46.19 -18.64 -8.83
C SER A 152 -46.93 -17.69 -7.88
N ILE A 153 -46.75 -17.85 -6.55
CA ILE A 153 -47.27 -16.90 -5.56
C ILE A 153 -46.64 -15.52 -5.75
N LEU A 154 -45.33 -15.45 -5.97
CA LEU A 154 -44.63 -14.19 -6.19
C LEU A 154 -45.07 -13.50 -7.49
N GLU A 155 -45.32 -14.26 -8.56
CA GLU A 155 -45.88 -13.72 -9.81
C GLU A 155 -47.24 -13.06 -9.66
N GLN A 156 -48.06 -13.55 -8.73
CA GLN A 156 -49.41 -13.04 -8.47
C GLN A 156 -49.44 -11.99 -7.34
N SER A 157 -48.33 -11.78 -6.65
CA SER A 157 -48.25 -10.86 -5.52
C SER A 157 -47.96 -9.44 -5.98
N ASP A 158 -48.63 -8.45 -5.38
CA ASP A 158 -48.15 -7.07 -5.43
C ASP A 158 -47.00 -6.84 -4.43
N SER A 159 -46.30 -5.70 -4.54
CA SER A 159 -45.18 -5.35 -3.67
C SER A 159 -45.56 -5.21 -2.19
N SER A 160 -46.82 -4.89 -1.88
CA SER A 160 -47.33 -4.80 -0.51
C SER A 160 -47.55 -6.17 0.14
N ASN A 161 -47.87 -7.20 -0.66
CA ASN A 161 -48.27 -8.53 -0.19
C ASN A 161 -47.14 -9.57 -0.24
N VAL A 162 -46.01 -9.26 -0.91
CA VAL A 162 -44.86 -10.18 -1.07
C VAL A 162 -44.37 -10.77 0.26
N VAL A 163 -44.35 -9.95 1.32
CA VAL A 163 -43.88 -10.37 2.66
C VAL A 163 -44.84 -11.39 3.27
N GLN A 164 -46.13 -11.06 3.30
CA GLN A 164 -47.16 -11.91 3.91
C GLN A 164 -47.28 -13.24 3.16
N ASN A 165 -47.25 -13.19 1.83
CA ASN A 165 -47.36 -14.37 0.97
C ASN A 165 -46.14 -15.29 1.10
N SER A 166 -44.92 -14.75 1.16
CA SER A 166 -43.70 -15.53 1.37
C SER A 166 -43.65 -16.17 2.76
N GLN A 167 -44.07 -15.44 3.79
CA GLN A 167 -44.16 -15.95 5.17
C GLN A 167 -45.19 -17.08 5.29
N LYS A 168 -46.38 -16.88 4.70
CA LYS A 168 -47.45 -17.88 4.68
C LYS A 168 -46.96 -19.15 3.96
N TRP A 169 -46.38 -19.01 2.77
CA TRP A 169 -45.82 -20.14 2.03
C TRP A 169 -44.77 -20.90 2.86
N TRP A 170 -43.82 -20.21 3.49
CA TRP A 170 -42.80 -20.87 4.31
C TRP A 170 -43.42 -21.64 5.48
N LYS A 171 -44.39 -21.01 6.17
CA LYS A 171 -45.11 -21.60 7.30
C LYS A 171 -45.88 -22.85 6.87
N ASP A 172 -46.60 -22.78 5.76
CA ASP A 172 -47.45 -23.87 5.28
C ASP A 172 -46.62 -25.03 4.70
N THR A 173 -45.48 -24.74 4.06
CA THR A 173 -44.65 -25.74 3.39
C THR A 173 -43.67 -26.44 4.34
N TYR A 174 -42.92 -25.67 5.14
CA TYR A 174 -41.85 -26.22 5.99
C TYR A 174 -42.04 -25.90 7.47
N GLY A 175 -42.47 -24.68 7.78
CA GLY A 175 -42.49 -24.15 9.14
C GLY A 175 -43.41 -24.91 10.09
N SER A 176 -44.58 -25.37 9.64
CA SER A 176 -45.55 -26.09 10.47
C SER A 176 -45.01 -27.45 10.93
N THR A 177 -44.34 -28.20 10.05
CA THR A 177 -43.68 -29.47 10.39
C THR A 177 -42.56 -29.27 11.39
N VAL A 178 -41.67 -28.29 11.16
CA VAL A 178 -40.58 -27.96 12.09
C VAL A 178 -41.12 -27.50 13.44
N ALA A 179 -42.18 -26.68 13.46
CA ALA A 179 -42.80 -26.19 14.69
C ALA A 179 -43.46 -27.30 15.50
N GLU A 180 -44.13 -28.26 14.85
CA GLU A 180 -44.73 -29.42 15.52
C GLU A 180 -43.66 -30.34 16.13
N LEU A 181 -42.60 -30.65 15.37
CA LEU A 181 -41.47 -31.42 15.90
C LEU A 181 -40.80 -30.69 17.07
N ASN A 182 -40.62 -29.38 16.96
CA ASN A 182 -40.07 -28.57 18.03
C ASN A 182 -40.94 -28.63 19.30
N ARG A 183 -42.27 -28.49 19.16
CA ARG A 183 -43.23 -28.58 20.26
C ARG A 183 -43.18 -29.94 20.96
N ARG A 184 -43.03 -31.03 20.21
CA ARG A 184 -42.83 -32.38 20.77
C ARG A 184 -41.48 -32.48 21.47
N ASN A 185 -40.41 -31.96 20.86
CA ASN A 185 -39.08 -31.92 21.44
C ASN A 185 -39.04 -31.17 22.77
N THR A 186 -39.70 -30.01 22.89
CA THR A 186 -39.75 -29.23 24.14
C THR A 186 -40.31 -30.05 25.31
N LYS A 187 -41.28 -30.93 25.05
CA LYS A 187 -41.86 -31.81 26.08
C LYS A 187 -40.91 -32.93 26.53
N MET A 188 -39.91 -33.29 25.71
CA MET A 188 -38.95 -34.35 26.01
C MET A 188 -37.60 -33.81 26.49
N ASN A 189 -37.10 -32.74 25.86
CA ASN A 189 -35.79 -32.16 26.12
C ASN A 189 -35.79 -30.62 25.86
N PRO A 190 -36.17 -29.80 26.85
CA PRO A 190 -36.28 -28.35 26.71
C PRO A 190 -34.96 -27.66 26.33
N ALA A 191 -33.82 -28.14 26.86
CA ALA A 191 -32.52 -27.48 26.76
C ALA A 191 -31.97 -27.34 25.33
N ILE A 192 -32.39 -28.20 24.40
CA ILE A 192 -31.94 -28.18 23.00
C ILE A 192 -32.86 -27.32 22.11
N THR A 193 -34.06 -27.00 22.60
CA THR A 193 -35.17 -26.43 21.81
C THR A 193 -35.00 -24.91 21.58
N GLU A 194 -34.53 -24.16 22.58
CA GLU A 194 -34.65 -22.69 22.55
C GLU A 194 -33.68 -21.98 21.59
N ASN A 195 -32.44 -22.45 21.44
CA ASN A 195 -31.42 -21.69 20.71
C ASN A 195 -31.47 -21.83 19.17
N ASN A 196 -31.95 -22.97 18.63
CA ASN A 196 -31.89 -23.21 17.19
C ASN A 196 -33.19 -22.89 16.45
N PHE A 197 -34.35 -22.99 17.11
CA PHE A 197 -35.65 -22.79 16.46
C PHE A 197 -35.87 -21.33 16.02
N ALA A 198 -35.44 -20.34 16.81
CA ALA A 198 -35.57 -18.93 16.46
C ALA A 198 -34.79 -18.59 15.17
N ILE A 199 -33.58 -19.15 15.01
CA ILE A 199 -32.75 -18.95 13.82
C ILE A 199 -33.37 -19.63 12.60
N LEU A 200 -33.87 -20.86 12.75
CA LEU A 200 -34.48 -21.64 11.66
C LEU A 200 -35.85 -21.09 11.23
N SER A 201 -36.60 -20.47 12.15
CA SER A 201 -37.89 -19.85 11.84
C SER A 201 -37.77 -18.46 11.21
N SER A 202 -36.61 -17.80 11.32
CA SER A 202 -36.36 -16.49 10.72
C SER A 202 -36.43 -16.54 9.18
N THR A 203 -37.37 -15.82 8.59
CA THR A 203 -37.60 -15.76 7.12
C THR A 203 -37.02 -14.51 6.47
N SER A 204 -36.27 -13.67 7.20
CA SER A 204 -35.81 -12.35 6.73
C SER A 204 -35.09 -12.40 5.38
N ARG A 205 -34.09 -13.28 5.24
CA ARG A 205 -33.30 -13.39 3.98
C ARG A 205 -34.12 -13.88 2.78
N VAL A 206 -35.03 -14.84 3.01
CA VAL A 206 -35.95 -15.32 1.95
C VAL A 206 -36.89 -14.19 1.51
N ILE A 207 -37.41 -13.42 2.47
CA ILE A 207 -38.27 -12.25 2.21
C ILE A 207 -37.49 -11.17 1.45
N ASP A 208 -36.26 -10.88 1.84
CA ASP A 208 -35.44 -9.85 1.18
C ASP A 208 -35.12 -10.23 -0.26
N ASN A 209 -34.81 -11.50 -0.53
CA ASN A 209 -34.59 -11.98 -1.89
C ASN A 209 -35.89 -12.01 -2.72
N ALA A 210 -37.03 -12.35 -2.11
CA ALA A 210 -38.34 -12.24 -2.77
C ALA A 210 -38.69 -10.78 -3.13
N LYS A 211 -38.37 -9.81 -2.26
CA LYS A 211 -38.54 -8.37 -2.57
C LYS A 211 -37.65 -7.93 -3.72
N LYS A 212 -36.38 -8.38 -3.77
CA LYS A 212 -35.47 -8.07 -4.88
C LYS A 212 -36.00 -8.59 -6.21
N LEU A 213 -36.52 -9.82 -6.24
CA LEU A 213 -37.16 -10.39 -7.43
C LEU A 213 -38.39 -9.56 -7.85
N MET A 214 -39.22 -9.11 -6.91
CA MET A 214 -40.37 -8.25 -7.23
C MET A 214 -39.94 -6.87 -7.74
N ALA A 215 -38.87 -6.30 -7.18
CA ALA A 215 -38.31 -5.03 -7.64
C ALA A 215 -37.71 -5.15 -9.05
N ALA A 216 -37.09 -6.29 -9.38
CA ALA A 216 -36.58 -6.58 -10.72
C ALA A 216 -37.70 -6.58 -11.78
N ARG A 217 -38.88 -7.07 -11.40
CA ARG A 217 -40.06 -7.22 -12.27
C ARG A 217 -40.91 -5.96 -12.41
N GLN A 218 -40.84 -5.04 -11.46
CA GLN A 218 -41.48 -3.74 -11.61
C GLN A 218 -40.69 -2.96 -12.66
N VAL A 219 -41.24 -2.86 -13.88
CA VAL A 219 -40.76 -1.96 -14.92
C VAL A 219 -40.93 -0.53 -14.40
N VAL A 220 -39.93 -0.07 -13.66
CA VAL A 220 -39.76 1.35 -13.37
C VAL A 220 -39.52 1.99 -14.73
N SER A 221 -40.26 3.04 -15.05
CA SER A 221 -39.90 3.96 -16.14
C SER A 221 -38.50 4.47 -15.83
N VAL A 222 -37.47 3.78 -16.32
CA VAL A 222 -36.08 4.12 -16.05
C VAL A 222 -35.85 5.46 -16.74
N GLU A 223 -35.53 6.46 -15.93
CA GLU A 223 -35.06 7.75 -16.41
C GLU A 223 -33.94 7.51 -17.45
N PRO A 224 -33.89 8.26 -18.58
CA PRO A 224 -32.92 7.99 -19.63
C PRO A 224 -31.51 7.89 -19.04
N GLN A 225 -30.81 6.79 -19.32
CA GLN A 225 -29.55 6.43 -18.67
C GLN A 225 -28.48 7.54 -18.80
N LYS A 226 -28.49 8.25 -19.94
CA LYS A 226 -27.71 9.47 -20.17
C LYS A 226 -27.90 10.53 -19.08
N LEU A 227 -29.13 10.78 -18.63
CA LEU A 227 -29.45 11.80 -17.62
C LEU A 227 -28.91 11.41 -16.23
N ASP A 228 -28.99 10.13 -15.87
CA ASP A 228 -28.40 9.61 -14.63
C ASP A 228 -26.88 9.74 -14.62
N ILE A 229 -26.22 9.38 -15.74
CA ILE A 229 -24.76 9.54 -15.91
C ILE A 229 -24.36 11.01 -15.77
N ILE A 230 -25.09 11.94 -16.40
CA ILE A 230 -24.84 13.38 -16.31
C ILE A 230 -25.02 13.89 -14.88
N ARG A 231 -26.09 13.49 -14.17
CA ARG A 231 -26.30 13.90 -12.78
C ARG A 231 -25.19 13.41 -11.86
N LYS A 232 -24.77 12.15 -12.00
CA LYS A 232 -23.65 11.57 -11.24
C LYS A 232 -22.36 12.36 -11.49
N PHE A 233 -22.08 12.69 -12.75
CA PHE A 233 -20.92 13.49 -13.12
C PHE A 233 -20.97 14.89 -12.51
N VAL A 234 -22.06 15.64 -12.71
CA VAL A 234 -22.20 17.01 -12.18
C VAL A 234 -22.09 17.03 -10.66
N LYS A 235 -22.70 16.06 -9.96
CA LYS A 235 -22.57 15.94 -8.51
C LYS A 235 -21.11 15.74 -8.07
N ARG A 236 -20.35 14.87 -8.74
CA ARG A 236 -18.92 14.66 -8.43
C ARG A 236 -18.08 15.89 -8.78
N LEU A 237 -18.37 16.53 -9.91
CA LEU A 237 -17.70 17.76 -10.35
C LEU A 237 -17.85 18.87 -9.31
N LEU A 238 -19.04 19.08 -8.74
CA LEU A 238 -19.29 20.10 -7.72
C LEU A 238 -18.64 19.80 -6.36
N ILE A 239 -18.36 18.53 -6.06
CA ILE A 239 -17.60 18.13 -4.85
C ILE A 239 -16.12 18.48 -5.03
N ILE A 240 -15.60 18.30 -6.24
CA ILE A 240 -14.17 18.48 -6.55
C ILE A 240 -13.84 19.94 -6.90
N ASP A 241 -14.81 20.69 -7.44
CA ASP A 241 -14.69 22.10 -7.80
C ASP A 241 -15.26 23.04 -6.73
N GLU A 242 -14.76 22.92 -5.50
CA GLU A 242 -15.22 23.71 -4.35
C GLU A 242 -15.04 25.24 -4.55
N GLU A 243 -14.15 25.67 -5.44
CA GLU A 243 -13.94 27.08 -5.78
C GLU A 243 -15.03 27.64 -6.70
N ASN A 244 -15.63 26.83 -7.55
CA ASN A 244 -16.71 27.24 -8.46
C ASN A 244 -18.08 26.69 -8.07
N ARG A 245 -18.19 25.89 -7.01
CA ARG A 245 -19.45 25.29 -6.54
C ARG A 245 -20.60 26.29 -6.44
N ASP A 246 -20.34 27.48 -5.90
CA ASP A 246 -21.38 28.52 -5.72
C ASP A 246 -21.69 29.29 -7.02
N LYS A 247 -20.86 29.12 -8.06
CA LYS A 247 -20.99 29.79 -9.36
C LYS A 247 -21.67 28.92 -10.41
N ILE A 248 -21.78 27.61 -10.17
CA ILE A 248 -22.36 26.64 -11.10
C ILE A 248 -23.73 26.24 -10.55
N ASN A 249 -24.80 26.59 -11.27
CA ASN A 249 -26.12 26.03 -11.00
C ASN A 249 -26.15 24.59 -11.52
N ALA A 250 -26.28 23.62 -10.59
CA ALA A 250 -26.22 22.20 -10.90
C ALA A 250 -27.28 21.77 -11.93
N GLU A 251 -28.52 22.25 -11.77
CA GLU A 251 -29.64 21.88 -12.64
C GLU A 251 -29.47 22.45 -14.04
N GLU A 252 -29.03 23.71 -14.16
CA GLU A 252 -28.74 24.32 -15.46
C GLU A 252 -27.62 23.59 -16.20
N LEU A 253 -26.58 23.16 -15.49
CA LEU A 253 -25.50 22.37 -16.09
C LEU A 253 -25.96 20.98 -16.51
N ILE A 254 -26.79 20.32 -15.70
CA ILE A 254 -27.40 19.03 -16.05
C ILE A 254 -28.23 19.16 -17.33
N ASP A 255 -29.11 20.17 -17.39
CA ASP A 255 -29.96 20.44 -18.55
C ASP A 255 -29.13 20.78 -19.79
N GLN A 256 -28.08 21.60 -19.64
CA GLN A 256 -27.17 21.94 -20.73
C GLN A 256 -26.46 20.70 -21.30
N LEU A 257 -25.90 19.86 -20.44
CA LEU A 257 -25.20 18.64 -20.87
C LEU A 257 -26.17 17.62 -21.46
N ASN A 258 -27.37 17.48 -20.90
CA ASN A 258 -28.36 16.52 -21.39
C ASN A 258 -28.84 16.87 -22.81
N ASN A 259 -28.99 18.16 -23.10
CA ASN A 259 -29.35 18.68 -24.43
C ASN A 259 -28.16 18.77 -25.40
N SER A 260 -26.94 18.49 -24.96
CA SER A 260 -25.74 18.49 -25.78
C SER A 260 -25.48 17.12 -26.43
N ASN A 261 -24.83 17.12 -27.60
CA ASN A 261 -24.28 15.90 -28.19
C ASN A 261 -22.95 15.49 -27.50
N ILE A 262 -22.52 14.24 -27.66
CA ILE A 262 -21.33 13.70 -26.98
C ILE A 262 -20.08 14.56 -27.24
N LYS A 263 -19.89 15.05 -28.47
CA LYS A 263 -18.75 15.91 -28.82
C LYS A 263 -18.75 17.22 -28.03
N GLN A 264 -19.91 17.86 -27.89
CA GLN A 264 -20.06 19.08 -27.09
C GLN A 264 -19.80 18.84 -25.60
N ILE A 265 -20.21 17.68 -25.08
CA ILE A 265 -19.93 17.27 -23.70
C ILE A 265 -18.42 17.09 -23.48
N ILE A 266 -17.73 16.39 -24.39
CA ILE A 266 -16.27 16.21 -24.35
C ILE A 266 -15.53 17.55 -24.43
N ASP A 267 -15.99 18.46 -25.27
CA ASP A 267 -15.38 19.80 -25.37
C ASP A 267 -15.59 20.61 -24.08
N TYR A 268 -16.74 20.46 -23.41
CA TYR A 268 -16.99 21.07 -22.10
C TYR A 268 -16.02 20.53 -21.04
N THR A 269 -15.86 19.21 -20.92
CA THR A 269 -15.00 18.59 -19.91
C THR A 269 -13.52 18.96 -20.10
N LYS A 270 -13.04 18.99 -21.35
CA LYS A 270 -11.68 19.46 -21.67
C LYS A 270 -11.43 20.91 -21.26
N LYS A 271 -12.39 21.81 -21.53
CA LYS A 271 -12.30 23.22 -21.11
C LYS A 271 -12.29 23.35 -19.59
N TRP A 272 -13.09 22.53 -18.90
CA TRP A 272 -13.13 22.52 -17.44
C TRP A 272 -11.79 22.06 -16.83
N ILE A 273 -11.18 20.98 -17.33
CA ILE A 273 -9.82 20.55 -16.90
C ILE A 273 -8.82 21.68 -17.13
N ALA A 274 -8.75 22.24 -18.34
CA ALA A 274 -7.78 23.29 -18.67
C ALA A 274 -7.87 24.49 -17.70
N LYS A 275 -9.09 24.89 -17.32
CA LYS A 275 -9.31 25.96 -16.33
C LYS A 275 -8.81 25.58 -14.94
N ARG A 276 -8.98 24.33 -14.52
CA ARG A 276 -8.45 23.83 -13.23
C ARG A 276 -6.94 23.72 -13.23
N ASP A 277 -6.35 23.26 -14.33
CA ASP A 277 -4.91 23.24 -14.54
C ASP A 277 -4.31 24.64 -14.41
N GLU A 278 -4.96 25.68 -14.96
CA GLU A 278 -4.55 27.07 -14.79
C GLU A 278 -4.52 27.50 -13.32
N ILE A 279 -5.58 27.16 -12.56
CA ILE A 279 -5.67 27.44 -11.11
C ILE A 279 -4.61 26.69 -10.31
N ARG A 280 -4.30 25.45 -10.68
CA ARG A 280 -3.27 24.61 -10.03
C ARG A 280 -1.86 25.11 -10.34
N ASN A 281 -1.62 25.53 -11.58
CA ASN A 281 -0.32 26.01 -12.04
C ASN A 281 -0.02 27.45 -11.63
N HIS A 282 -1.02 28.20 -11.17
CA HIS A 282 -0.82 29.52 -10.57
C HIS A 282 -0.07 29.38 -9.23
N LYS A 283 1.26 29.34 -9.30
CA LYS A 283 2.13 29.42 -8.12
C LYS A 283 1.97 30.79 -7.50
N GLU A 284 1.29 30.87 -6.35
CA GLU A 284 1.40 32.03 -5.48
C GLU A 284 2.88 32.21 -5.13
N VAL A 285 3.46 33.33 -5.59
CA VAL A 285 4.82 33.68 -5.21
C VAL A 285 4.78 34.07 -3.73
N ASP A 286 5.44 33.29 -2.88
CA ASP A 286 5.50 33.56 -1.45
C ASP A 286 6.19 34.93 -1.22
N PRO A 287 5.44 35.96 -0.75
CA PRO A 287 6.01 37.30 -0.55
C PRO A 287 7.10 37.31 0.53
N PHE A 288 7.12 36.32 1.44
CA PHE A 288 8.16 36.21 2.46
C PHE A 288 9.48 35.70 1.88
N ASN A 289 9.45 34.83 0.87
CA ASN A 289 10.66 34.40 0.17
C ASN A 289 11.33 35.57 -0.57
N ILE A 290 10.54 36.42 -1.23
CA ILE A 290 11.07 37.64 -1.89
C ILE A 290 11.74 38.55 -0.86
N ARG A 291 11.10 38.78 0.29
CA ARG A 291 11.63 39.64 1.36
C ARG A 291 12.88 39.05 2.01
N MET A 292 12.94 37.73 2.19
CA MET A 292 14.10 37.01 2.73
C MET A 292 15.30 37.15 1.80
N GLU A 293 15.10 36.96 0.50
CA GLU A 293 16.17 37.13 -0.50
C GLU A 293 16.64 38.60 -0.60
N ALA A 294 15.72 39.56 -0.50
CA ALA A 294 16.08 40.98 -0.45
C ALA A 294 16.95 41.32 0.78
N ALA A 295 16.60 40.78 1.96
CA ALA A 295 17.37 40.97 3.18
C ALA A 295 18.76 40.32 3.08
N LYS A 296 18.87 39.07 2.58
CA LYS A 296 20.16 38.41 2.28
C LYS A 296 21.06 39.28 1.41
N ALA A 297 20.50 39.82 0.32
CA ALA A 297 21.26 40.67 -0.59
C ALA A 297 21.75 41.96 0.08
N GLU A 298 20.94 42.57 0.94
CA GLU A 298 21.31 43.79 1.68
C GLU A 298 22.44 43.55 2.69
N PHE A 299 22.29 42.56 3.57
CA PHE A 299 23.32 42.25 4.58
C PHE A 299 24.60 41.73 3.93
N GLY A 300 24.50 40.99 2.83
CA GLY A 300 25.63 40.61 1.97
C GLY A 300 26.44 41.83 1.51
N ARG A 301 25.78 42.86 0.94
CA ARG A 301 26.45 44.10 0.51
C ARG A 301 27.15 44.82 1.67
N ARG A 302 26.52 44.85 2.85
CA ARG A 302 27.08 45.51 4.04
C ARG A 302 28.34 44.81 4.55
N ARG A 303 28.38 43.47 4.56
CA ARG A 303 29.59 42.70 4.93
C ARG A 303 30.74 42.98 3.96
N ILE A 304 30.48 42.88 2.66
CA ILE A 304 31.49 43.13 1.62
C ILE A 304 32.10 44.53 1.78
N ALA A 305 31.30 45.55 2.08
CA ALA A 305 31.78 46.90 2.29
C ALA A 305 32.72 47.04 3.50
N GLN A 306 32.49 46.32 4.60
CA GLN A 306 33.37 46.35 5.78
C GLN A 306 34.65 45.55 5.55
N GLU A 307 34.56 44.40 4.89
CA GLU A 307 35.74 43.61 4.50
C GLU A 307 36.64 44.38 3.53
N ALA A 308 36.06 45.13 2.59
CA ALA A 308 36.83 46.01 1.71
C ALA A 308 37.61 47.08 2.49
N LYS A 309 37.03 47.64 3.55
CA LYS A 309 37.73 48.59 4.45
C LYS A 309 38.87 47.92 5.20
N ARG A 310 38.66 46.69 5.68
CA ARG A 310 39.70 45.87 6.34
C ARG A 310 40.88 45.61 5.42
N LEU A 311 40.61 45.21 4.17
CA LEU A 311 41.65 44.98 3.16
C LEU A 311 42.37 46.27 2.76
N ALA A 312 41.64 47.39 2.64
CA ALA A 312 42.25 48.69 2.37
C ALA A 312 43.18 49.13 3.51
N LEU A 313 42.79 48.89 4.76
CA LEU A 313 43.63 49.13 5.94
C LEU A 313 44.87 48.25 5.88
N ALA A 314 44.73 46.95 5.64
CA ALA A 314 45.87 46.03 5.48
C ALA A 314 46.82 46.45 4.34
N ALA A 315 46.30 46.94 3.22
CA ALA A 315 47.11 47.44 2.12
C ALA A 315 47.87 48.73 2.49
N LEU A 316 47.25 49.63 3.27
CA LEU A 316 47.90 50.81 3.82
C LEU A 316 49.05 50.41 4.77
N LEU A 317 48.84 49.38 5.59
CA LEU A 317 49.88 48.78 6.43
C LEU A 317 51.05 48.32 5.58
N CYS A 318 50.81 47.47 4.58
CA CYS A 318 51.88 47.00 3.70
C CYS A 318 52.71 48.15 3.11
N ARG A 319 52.06 49.26 2.70
CA ARG A 319 52.77 50.42 2.14
C ARG A 319 53.61 51.17 3.16
N LEU A 320 53.14 51.30 4.40
CA LEU A 320 53.90 51.92 5.49
C LEU A 320 55.07 51.03 5.94
N ALA A 321 54.95 49.71 5.83
CA ALA A 321 56.00 48.74 6.11
C ALA A 321 57.22 48.90 5.19
N VAL A 322 56.96 49.08 3.88
CA VAL A 322 57.99 49.11 2.83
C VAL A 322 58.93 50.33 2.93
N GLY A 323 58.56 51.36 3.71
CA GLY A 323 59.41 52.52 3.99
C GLY A 323 60.13 52.52 5.35
N SER A 324 59.99 51.46 6.15
CA SER A 324 60.49 51.39 7.54
C SER A 324 61.72 50.50 7.67
N THR A 325 62.74 50.95 8.42
CA THR A 325 63.90 50.12 8.80
C THR A 325 63.56 49.03 9.82
N ASN A 326 62.35 49.03 10.39
CA ASN A 326 61.82 48.00 11.29
C ASN A 326 60.85 47.05 10.58
N GLY A 327 61.29 46.45 9.45
CA GLY A 327 60.46 45.58 8.63
C GLY A 327 59.87 44.37 9.37
N GLU A 328 60.59 43.83 10.36
CA GLU A 328 60.21 42.60 11.06
C GLU A 328 59.02 42.78 12.02
N GLN A 329 58.98 43.88 12.78
CA GLN A 329 57.86 44.21 13.66
C GLN A 329 56.58 44.49 12.86
N PHE A 330 56.75 45.09 11.69
CA PHE A 330 55.65 45.42 10.79
C PHE A 330 55.12 44.18 10.06
N GLU A 331 55.99 43.27 9.64
CA GLU A 331 55.61 41.98 9.06
C GLU A 331 54.89 41.08 10.08
N GLN A 332 55.28 41.13 11.36
CA GLN A 332 54.55 40.45 12.44
C GLN A 332 53.15 41.02 12.66
N GLN A 333 52.98 42.35 12.63
CA GLN A 333 51.65 42.97 12.71
C GLN A 333 50.80 42.65 11.47
N LEU A 334 51.37 42.68 10.27
CA LEU A 334 50.69 42.30 9.03
C LEU A 334 50.25 40.83 9.08
N LYS A 335 51.15 39.93 9.49
CA LYS A 335 50.83 38.51 9.72
C LYS A 335 49.77 38.35 10.81
N LYS A 336 49.72 39.17 11.86
CA LYS A 336 48.66 39.15 12.87
C LYS A 336 47.31 39.58 12.28
N THR A 337 47.28 40.61 11.44
CA THR A 337 46.06 41.11 10.77
C THR A 337 45.53 40.11 9.72
N ILE A 338 46.43 39.42 9.00
CA ILE A 338 46.09 38.44 7.96
C ILE A 338 45.81 37.04 8.54
N ASN A 339 46.63 36.54 9.48
CA ASN A 339 46.57 35.17 9.99
C ASN A 339 45.57 34.96 11.14
N LYS A 340 44.90 36.00 11.66
CA LYS A 340 43.78 35.82 12.61
C LYS A 340 42.60 35.02 12.01
N ARG A 341 42.67 34.67 10.72
CA ARG A 341 41.77 33.74 10.02
C ARG A 341 42.08 32.25 10.23
N LYS A 342 43.28 31.85 10.66
CA LYS A 342 43.67 30.43 10.71
C LYS A 342 43.19 29.65 11.95
N GLY A 343 42.34 30.25 12.79
CA GLY A 343 41.87 29.65 14.05
C GLY A 343 40.43 29.12 14.02
N THR A 344 39.73 29.17 12.89
CA THR A 344 38.35 28.70 12.78
C THR A 344 38.16 27.91 11.49
N ASP A 345 38.19 26.57 11.62
CA ASP A 345 37.48 25.57 10.81
C ASP A 345 37.25 25.82 9.31
N GLU A 346 38.30 26.18 8.55
CA GLU A 346 38.24 26.18 7.07
C GLU A 346 38.46 24.77 6.45
N GLU A 347 38.59 23.70 7.26
CA GLU A 347 38.55 22.30 6.77
C GLU A 347 37.17 21.62 6.91
N ASN A 348 36.16 22.30 7.47
CA ASN A 348 34.79 21.78 7.57
C ASN A 348 33.77 22.77 7.00
N LEU A 349 33.86 23.05 5.70
CA LEU A 349 32.64 23.22 4.93
C LEU A 349 32.19 21.81 4.52
N PRO A 350 31.08 21.29 5.06
CA PRO A 350 30.43 20.16 4.44
C PRO A 350 29.94 20.66 3.07
N VAL A 351 30.63 20.25 2.01
CA VAL A 351 29.92 19.96 0.77
C VAL A 351 29.06 18.74 1.08
N ILE A 352 27.90 18.97 1.69
CA ILE A 352 26.80 18.00 1.64
C ILE A 352 26.15 18.21 0.27
N SER A 353 26.79 17.64 -0.74
CA SER A 353 26.08 16.99 -1.83
C SER A 353 26.42 15.51 -1.72
N GLY A 354 25.74 14.82 -0.81
CA GLY A 354 25.60 13.37 -0.95
C GLY A 354 24.84 13.15 -2.24
N ASP A 355 25.56 12.91 -3.33
CA ASP A 355 24.98 12.61 -4.63
C ASP A 355 24.13 11.35 -4.50
N ILE A 356 22.82 11.56 -4.39
CA ILE A 356 21.86 10.65 -5.01
C ILE A 356 22.21 10.70 -6.50
N LYS A 357 22.99 9.74 -6.98
CA LYS A 357 23.25 9.61 -8.42
C LYS A 357 21.89 9.52 -9.11
N ASP A 358 21.58 10.58 -9.85
CA ASP A 358 20.34 10.75 -10.61
C ASP A 358 20.14 9.52 -11.53
N PRO A 359 18.93 8.90 -11.56
CA PRO A 359 18.54 7.91 -12.57
C PRO A 359 18.88 8.30 -14.02
N GLN A 360 19.12 9.58 -14.30
CA GLN A 360 19.63 10.08 -15.58
C GLN A 360 21.07 9.64 -15.95
N THR A 361 21.79 8.93 -15.07
CA THR A 361 23.22 8.63 -15.28
C THR A 361 23.58 7.15 -15.43
N GLN A 362 22.63 6.22 -15.27
CA GLN A 362 22.89 4.77 -15.39
C GLN A 362 21.91 4.08 -16.34
N ALA A 363 22.41 3.06 -17.04
CA ALA A 363 21.58 2.25 -17.93
C ALA A 363 20.58 1.43 -17.09
N LEU A 364 19.30 1.46 -17.48
CA LEU A 364 18.23 0.77 -16.76
C LEU A 364 17.97 -0.60 -17.39
N PRO A 365 18.20 -1.72 -16.68
CA PRO A 365 17.84 -3.04 -17.20
C PRO A 365 16.32 -3.17 -17.37
N ILE A 366 15.90 -3.79 -18.47
CA ILE A 366 14.53 -4.27 -18.70
C ILE A 366 14.63 -5.76 -18.96
N THR A 367 13.71 -6.53 -18.41
CA THR A 367 13.51 -7.90 -18.83
C THR A 367 12.09 -8.15 -19.28
N ILE A 368 11.94 -8.79 -20.43
CA ILE A 368 10.65 -9.03 -21.07
C ILE A 368 10.45 -10.53 -21.21
N ARG A 369 9.34 -11.03 -20.66
CA ARG A 369 8.92 -12.41 -20.81
C ARG A 369 7.88 -12.50 -21.91
N LEU A 370 8.13 -13.38 -22.87
CA LEU A 370 7.22 -13.69 -23.97
C LEU A 370 6.48 -15.00 -23.70
N ASP A 371 5.33 -15.14 -24.36
CA ASP A 371 4.54 -16.36 -24.38
C ASP A 371 5.27 -17.41 -25.23
N ALA A 372 5.95 -18.34 -24.56
CA ALA A 372 6.75 -19.39 -25.18
C ALA A 372 5.96 -20.25 -26.18
N ASP A 373 4.66 -20.45 -25.97
CA ASP A 373 3.82 -21.31 -26.82
C ASP A 373 3.48 -20.65 -28.17
N ARG A 374 3.61 -19.33 -28.25
CA ARG A 374 3.21 -18.53 -29.41
C ARG A 374 4.36 -17.79 -30.08
N THR A 375 5.53 -17.78 -29.45
CA THR A 375 6.70 -17.02 -29.89
C THR A 375 7.80 -17.97 -30.36
N ASP A 376 8.30 -17.78 -31.58
CA ASP A 376 9.46 -18.52 -32.07
C ASP A 376 10.75 -17.98 -31.44
N MET A 377 11.08 -18.44 -30.23
CA MET A 377 12.27 -17.98 -29.51
C MET A 377 13.60 -18.31 -30.22
N LYS A 378 13.61 -19.23 -31.20
CA LYS A 378 14.80 -19.47 -32.03
C LYS A 378 14.99 -18.32 -33.00
N GLN A 379 13.91 -17.86 -33.64
CA GLN A 379 13.93 -16.69 -34.51
C GLN A 379 14.47 -15.45 -33.78
N TRP A 380 14.04 -15.25 -32.54
CA TRP A 380 14.52 -14.18 -31.67
C TRP A 380 16.00 -14.31 -31.33
N ALA A 381 16.46 -15.49 -30.88
CA ALA A 381 17.85 -15.71 -30.49
C ALA A 381 18.86 -15.51 -31.63
N VAL A 382 18.49 -15.90 -32.87
CA VAL A 382 19.33 -15.67 -34.06
C VAL A 382 19.04 -14.35 -34.77
N ASN A 383 18.11 -13.55 -34.24
CA ASN A 383 17.64 -12.29 -34.80
C ASN A 383 17.27 -12.35 -36.30
N THR A 384 16.53 -13.39 -36.70
CA THR A 384 16.13 -13.53 -38.12
C THR A 384 15.16 -12.41 -38.51
N ASP A 385 15.34 -11.84 -39.70
CA ASP A 385 14.53 -10.73 -40.25
C ASP A 385 14.54 -9.45 -39.40
N GLY A 386 15.60 -9.24 -38.61
CA GLY A 386 15.76 -8.07 -37.75
C GLY A 386 14.62 -7.90 -36.73
N ILE A 387 14.13 -9.02 -36.19
CA ILE A 387 13.00 -9.03 -35.24
C ILE A 387 13.34 -8.26 -33.95
N GLN A 388 14.59 -8.34 -33.48
CA GLN A 388 15.05 -7.60 -32.31
C GLN A 388 15.05 -6.09 -32.57
N GLU A 389 15.52 -5.64 -33.74
CA GLU A 389 15.54 -4.21 -34.10
C GLU A 389 14.12 -3.66 -34.26
N ARG A 390 13.22 -4.42 -34.89
CA ARG A 390 11.81 -4.03 -35.01
C ARG A 390 11.13 -3.94 -33.65
N PHE A 391 11.44 -4.86 -32.76
CA PHE A 391 10.93 -4.85 -31.39
C PHE A 391 11.45 -3.66 -30.58
N VAL A 392 12.77 -3.42 -30.61
CA VAL A 392 13.42 -2.25 -30.00
C VAL A 392 12.80 -0.97 -30.53
N ALA A 393 12.64 -0.85 -31.86
CA ALA A 393 12.05 0.34 -32.46
C ALA A 393 10.61 0.58 -31.99
N ALA A 394 9.82 -0.48 -31.84
CA ALA A 394 8.46 -0.39 -31.36
C ALA A 394 8.38 0.01 -29.87
N LEU A 395 9.27 -0.53 -29.03
CA LEU A 395 9.40 -0.10 -27.62
C LEU A 395 9.84 1.36 -27.53
N CYS A 396 10.83 1.78 -28.31
CA CYS A 396 11.29 3.16 -28.37
C CYS A 396 10.16 4.11 -28.79
N GLN A 397 9.35 3.71 -29.77
CA GLN A 397 8.15 4.46 -30.17
C GLN A 397 7.11 4.54 -29.04
N ALA A 398 6.84 3.43 -28.35
CA ALA A 398 5.88 3.38 -27.24
C ALA A 398 6.31 4.25 -26.05
N PHE A 399 7.62 4.34 -25.79
CA PHE A 399 8.18 5.19 -24.73
C PHE A 399 8.54 6.61 -25.18
N ALA A 400 8.41 6.91 -26.48
CA ALA A 400 8.84 8.18 -27.09
C ALA A 400 10.33 8.51 -26.80
N ILE A 401 11.20 7.51 -26.94
CA ILE A 401 12.66 7.64 -26.79
C ILE A 401 13.39 7.27 -28.10
N PRO A 402 14.65 7.71 -28.31
CA PRO A 402 15.40 7.35 -29.51
C PRO A 402 15.61 5.83 -29.66
N THR A 403 15.69 5.35 -30.89
CA THR A 403 15.81 3.93 -31.23
C THR A 403 17.09 3.30 -30.69
N GLN A 404 18.17 4.08 -30.61
CA GLN A 404 19.46 3.68 -30.04
C GLN A 404 19.47 3.65 -28.50
N SER A 405 18.39 4.09 -27.85
CA SER A 405 18.32 4.18 -26.39
C SER A 405 17.95 2.86 -25.72
N ILE A 406 17.60 1.81 -26.47
CA ILE A 406 17.40 0.47 -25.93
C ILE A 406 18.34 -0.50 -26.64
N ARG A 407 19.05 -1.31 -25.87
CA ARG A 407 19.96 -2.35 -26.35
C ARG A 407 19.49 -3.71 -25.86
N VAL A 408 19.32 -4.68 -26.75
CA VAL A 408 19.15 -6.09 -26.36
C VAL A 408 20.51 -6.63 -25.94
N ASP A 409 20.58 -7.24 -24.75
CA ASP A 409 21.81 -7.76 -24.19
C ASP A 409 21.91 -9.28 -24.36
N SER A 410 20.86 -10.01 -23.96
CA SER A 410 20.80 -11.46 -24.09
C SER A 410 19.36 -11.97 -24.23
N ILE A 411 19.21 -13.18 -24.78
CA ILE A 411 17.93 -13.86 -24.95
C ILE A 411 18.08 -15.30 -24.45
N GLU A 412 17.20 -15.69 -23.53
CA GLU A 412 17.10 -17.06 -23.01
C GLU A 412 15.91 -17.75 -23.66
N SER A 413 16.17 -18.52 -24.72
CA SER A 413 15.12 -19.15 -25.52
C SER A 413 14.27 -20.15 -24.74
N ASP A 414 14.86 -20.89 -23.81
CA ASP A 414 14.16 -21.92 -23.02
C ASP A 414 13.15 -21.32 -22.05
N GLU A 415 13.40 -20.10 -21.57
CA GLU A 415 12.50 -19.39 -20.65
C GLU A 415 11.59 -18.38 -21.34
N ALA A 416 11.78 -18.16 -22.65
CA ALA A 416 11.18 -17.10 -23.44
C ALA A 416 11.43 -15.69 -22.86
N MET A 417 12.68 -15.41 -22.52
CA MET A 417 13.10 -14.18 -21.83
C MET A 417 14.06 -13.35 -22.68
N ILE A 418 13.88 -12.03 -22.67
CA ILE A 418 14.72 -11.06 -23.36
C ILE A 418 15.23 -10.06 -22.34
N TYR A 419 16.55 -9.94 -22.23
CA TYR A 419 17.24 -8.98 -21.37
C TYR A 419 17.69 -7.79 -22.21
N MET A 420 17.37 -6.60 -21.75
CA MET A 420 17.64 -5.34 -22.45
C MET A 420 18.15 -4.28 -21.47
N TYR A 421 18.77 -3.23 -21.99
CA TYR A 421 19.14 -2.03 -21.24
C TYR A 421 18.59 -0.78 -21.91
N ILE A 422 18.10 0.17 -21.13
CA ILE A 422 17.79 1.53 -21.59
C ILE A 422 18.97 2.42 -21.24
N GLU A 423 19.61 2.99 -22.25
CA GLU A 423 20.74 3.90 -22.05
C GLU A 423 20.29 5.20 -21.35
N PRO A 424 21.17 5.82 -20.53
CA PRO A 424 20.92 7.14 -19.97
C PRO A 424 20.65 8.19 -21.06
N PRO A 425 19.83 9.22 -20.81
CA PRO A 425 19.09 9.50 -19.56
C PRO A 425 17.67 8.88 -19.54
N TYR A 426 17.38 7.91 -20.43
CA TYR A 426 16.00 7.52 -20.76
C TYR A 426 15.38 6.53 -19.77
N GLY A 427 16.16 5.94 -18.86
CA GLY A 427 15.65 5.00 -17.85
C GLY A 427 14.48 5.59 -17.04
N LYS A 428 14.62 6.84 -16.60
CA LYS A 428 13.55 7.56 -15.88
C LYS A 428 12.28 7.73 -16.72
N VAL A 429 12.42 8.03 -18.02
CA VAL A 429 11.27 8.21 -18.93
C VAL A 429 10.47 6.91 -19.05
N VAL A 430 11.16 5.77 -19.16
CA VAL A 430 10.51 4.45 -19.25
C VAL A 430 9.88 4.04 -17.92
N VAL A 431 10.55 4.28 -16.79
CA VAL A 431 9.99 4.03 -15.44
C VAL A 431 8.76 4.86 -15.20
N ASP A 432 8.82 6.16 -15.47
CA ASP A 432 7.68 7.06 -15.32
C ASP A 432 6.53 6.61 -16.24
N SER A 433 6.83 6.18 -17.47
CA SER A 433 5.84 5.67 -18.44
C SER A 433 5.16 4.36 -18.03
N LEU A 434 5.77 3.58 -17.13
CA LEU A 434 5.25 2.26 -16.71
C LEU A 434 4.73 2.26 -15.27
N ASN A 435 5.21 3.16 -14.42
CA ASN A 435 4.62 3.42 -13.12
C ASN A 435 3.25 4.07 -13.33
N GLY A 436 2.20 3.45 -12.79
CA GLY A 436 0.78 3.83 -13.00
C GLY A 436 0.37 5.23 -12.49
N THR A 437 1.33 6.11 -12.23
CA THR A 437 1.14 7.54 -11.94
C THR A 437 1.26 8.42 -13.20
N ALA A 438 1.81 7.92 -14.31
CA ALA A 438 1.80 8.64 -15.58
C ALA A 438 0.43 8.54 -16.27
N PRO A 439 -0.14 9.65 -16.79
CA PRO A 439 -1.46 9.71 -17.43
C PRO A 439 -1.68 8.74 -18.61
N ASP A 440 -0.62 8.13 -19.13
CA ASP A 440 -0.61 7.33 -20.35
C ASP A 440 -0.09 5.90 -20.14
N ALA A 441 0.20 5.47 -18.90
CA ALA A 441 0.82 4.17 -18.64
C ALA A 441 0.01 2.98 -19.18
N ALA A 442 -1.32 3.01 -19.07
CA ALA A 442 -2.20 1.98 -19.64
C ALA A 442 -2.18 1.99 -21.18
N ALA A 443 -2.23 3.18 -21.80
CA ALA A 443 -2.16 3.34 -23.25
C ALA A 443 -0.79 2.90 -23.80
N ARG A 444 0.30 3.19 -23.09
CA ARG A 444 1.65 2.73 -23.42
C ARG A 444 1.80 1.24 -23.26
N MET A 445 1.26 0.64 -22.19
CA MET A 445 1.21 -0.82 -22.04
C MET A 445 0.40 -1.49 -23.15
N GLN A 446 -0.70 -0.87 -23.57
CA GLN A 446 -1.48 -1.35 -24.70
C GLN A 446 -0.74 -1.18 -26.03
N ALA A 447 -0.01 -0.08 -26.22
CA ALA A 447 0.85 0.14 -27.37
C ALA A 447 1.97 -0.91 -27.44
N ILE A 448 2.62 -1.21 -26.30
CA ILE A 448 3.62 -2.27 -26.21
C ILE A 448 2.97 -3.61 -26.58
N ARG A 449 1.86 -4.00 -25.94
CA ARG A 449 1.14 -5.25 -26.27
C ARG A 449 0.79 -5.33 -27.76
N LYS A 450 0.28 -4.25 -28.35
CA LYS A 450 -0.02 -4.18 -29.79
C LYS A 450 1.22 -4.40 -30.64
N CYS A 451 2.31 -3.71 -30.34
CA CYS A 451 3.58 -3.88 -31.05
C CYS A 451 4.12 -5.31 -30.98
N CYS A 452 3.92 -5.97 -29.84
CA CYS A 452 4.34 -7.35 -29.64
C CYS A 452 3.45 -8.30 -30.47
N CYS A 453 2.13 -8.07 -30.48
CA CYS A 453 1.21 -8.80 -31.35
C CYS A 453 1.59 -8.68 -32.83
N ASP A 454 1.98 -7.50 -33.30
CA ASP A 454 2.42 -7.26 -34.69
C ASP A 454 3.70 -8.04 -35.05
N LEU A 455 4.49 -8.45 -34.05
CA LEU A 455 5.69 -9.29 -34.19
C LEU A 455 5.42 -10.77 -33.89
N ASN A 456 4.15 -11.18 -33.78
CA ASN A 456 3.74 -12.52 -33.38
C ASN A 456 4.40 -12.98 -32.05
N ALA A 457 4.58 -12.05 -31.12
CA ALA A 457 5.11 -12.30 -29.79
C ALA A 457 4.11 -11.77 -28.76
N ASN A 458 3.52 -12.61 -27.92
CA ASN A 458 2.67 -12.09 -26.84
C ASN A 458 3.54 -11.82 -25.62
N VAL A 459 3.58 -10.57 -25.15
CA VAL A 459 4.27 -10.24 -23.90
C VAL A 459 3.45 -10.72 -22.71
N GLU A 460 4.02 -11.65 -21.94
CA GLU A 460 3.45 -12.15 -20.68
C GLU A 460 3.74 -11.16 -19.55
N SER A 461 4.97 -10.65 -19.47
CA SER A 461 5.34 -9.62 -18.50
C SER A 461 6.51 -8.76 -18.98
N ILE A 462 6.52 -7.51 -18.53
CA ILE A 462 7.66 -6.59 -18.66
C ILE A 462 8.07 -6.26 -17.24
N THR A 463 9.33 -6.49 -16.91
CA THR A 463 9.90 -6.08 -15.64
C THR A 463 10.99 -5.08 -15.92
N LEU A 464 10.80 -3.88 -15.38
CA LEU A 464 11.88 -2.91 -15.30
C LEU A 464 12.72 -3.28 -14.09
N GLY A 465 14.03 -3.41 -14.30
CA GLY A 465 14.90 -4.15 -13.39
C GLY A 465 14.86 -5.66 -13.65
N GLU A 466 15.78 -6.41 -13.04
CA GLU A 466 15.70 -7.88 -13.00
C GLU A 466 14.52 -8.33 -12.08
N PHE A 467 13.93 -9.49 -12.30
CA PHE A 467 12.54 -9.77 -11.89
C PHE A 467 12.19 -9.86 -10.40
N GLY A 468 11.00 -9.34 -10.09
CA GLY A 468 9.96 -10.14 -9.41
C GLY A 468 9.58 -9.75 -7.98
N LEU A 469 10.40 -8.92 -7.32
CA LEU A 469 10.16 -8.12 -6.12
C LEU A 469 11.36 -7.13 -6.09
N LYS A 470 11.35 -6.04 -6.87
CA LYS A 470 12.43 -5.03 -6.87
C LYS A 470 11.98 -3.69 -6.28
N ILE A 471 11.66 -3.75 -5.01
CA ILE A 471 12.41 -3.04 -3.97
C ILE A 471 13.81 -2.70 -4.55
N GLU A 472 14.08 -1.43 -4.89
CA GLU A 472 15.25 -0.93 -5.63
C GLU A 472 16.50 -1.83 -5.45
N ASP A 473 17.34 -2.08 -6.46
CA ASP A 473 18.54 -2.96 -6.36
C ASP A 473 19.51 -2.66 -5.20
N ARG A 474 19.29 -1.53 -4.52
CA ARG A 474 19.92 -1.13 -3.26
C ARG A 474 19.29 -1.74 -2.00
N LEU A 475 18.19 -2.46 -2.11
CA LEU A 475 17.34 -2.86 -1.00
C LEU A 475 17.24 -4.38 -0.85
N MET A 476 17.53 -5.20 -1.86
CA MET A 476 17.70 -6.66 -1.70
C MET A 476 19.19 -7.04 -1.84
N ASP A 477 19.62 -8.06 -1.12
CA ASP A 477 21.00 -8.56 -1.16
C ASP A 477 21.02 -10.10 -1.18
N PRO A 478 21.14 -10.70 -2.39
CA PRO A 478 21.15 -12.14 -2.56
C PRO A 478 22.24 -12.87 -1.79
N ARG A 479 23.34 -12.18 -1.42
CA ARG A 479 24.42 -12.76 -0.60
C ARG A 479 23.92 -13.24 0.76
N TRP A 480 22.81 -12.66 1.25
CA TRP A 480 22.18 -13.00 2.53
C TRP A 480 20.96 -13.91 2.40
N ASN A 481 20.67 -14.41 1.19
CA ASN A 481 19.60 -15.38 1.00
C ASN A 481 19.92 -16.68 1.75
N LYS A 482 18.91 -17.24 2.40
CA LYS A 482 19.05 -18.49 3.16
C LYS A 482 17.83 -19.36 2.96
N LYS A 483 18.04 -20.65 2.79
CA LYS A 483 16.98 -21.66 2.85
C LYS A 483 17.11 -22.38 4.18
N TYR A 484 16.01 -22.57 4.90
CA TYR A 484 16.00 -23.24 6.19
C TYR A 484 15.29 -24.59 6.09
N ALA A 485 16.03 -25.67 6.29
CA ALA A 485 15.51 -27.03 6.20
C ALA A 485 14.68 -27.40 7.45
N TRP A 486 13.81 -28.40 7.34
CA TRP A 486 13.05 -28.92 8.49
C TRP A 486 13.89 -29.75 9.46
N SER A 487 14.96 -30.37 8.97
CA SER A 487 15.86 -31.23 9.74
C SER A 487 17.26 -31.21 9.14
N ASN A 488 18.22 -31.79 9.84
CA ASN A 488 19.60 -31.97 9.36
C ASN A 488 19.78 -33.16 8.41
N ASN A 489 18.70 -33.87 8.04
CA ASN A 489 18.80 -35.11 7.27
C ASN A 489 19.23 -34.88 5.81
N ASN A 490 19.06 -33.67 5.27
CA ASN A 490 19.42 -33.33 3.91
C ASN A 490 20.02 -31.91 3.81
N PRO A 491 21.35 -31.76 3.73
CA PRO A 491 22.01 -30.45 3.63
C PRO A 491 21.59 -29.65 2.39
N ASP A 492 21.21 -30.32 1.30
CA ASP A 492 20.76 -29.68 0.06
C ASP A 492 19.38 -29.00 0.23
N GLU A 493 18.65 -29.35 1.28
CA GLU A 493 17.39 -28.69 1.64
C GLU A 493 17.59 -27.35 2.35
N GLY A 494 18.79 -27.03 2.82
CA GLY A 494 19.10 -25.74 3.45
C GLY A 494 19.77 -25.86 4.82
N GLN A 495 19.95 -24.71 5.49
CA GLN A 495 20.52 -24.62 6.83
C GLN A 495 19.54 -25.11 7.88
N TYR A 496 20.04 -25.84 8.88
CA TYR A 496 19.27 -26.25 10.05
C TYR A 496 20.18 -26.25 11.26
N TRP A 497 19.65 -25.83 12.42
CA TRP A 497 20.32 -25.99 13.70
C TRP A 497 19.31 -26.43 14.77
N PRO A 498 19.64 -27.45 15.59
CA PRO A 498 18.69 -28.02 16.54
C PRO A 498 18.55 -27.21 17.83
N ASN A 499 19.57 -26.43 18.21
CA ASN A 499 19.61 -25.67 19.46
C ASN A 499 19.57 -24.17 19.15
N PRO A 500 18.84 -23.34 19.91
CA PRO A 500 18.80 -21.91 19.67
C PRO A 500 20.19 -21.29 19.78
N ILE A 501 20.45 -20.30 18.93
CA ILE A 501 21.63 -19.44 19.07
C ILE A 501 21.26 -18.20 19.88
N ASN A 502 22.18 -17.69 20.70
CA ASN A 502 21.95 -16.45 21.42
C ASN A 502 22.18 -15.27 20.48
N GLN A 503 21.15 -14.45 20.28
CA GLN A 503 21.23 -13.27 19.43
C GLN A 503 20.67 -12.06 20.18
N GLY A 504 21.56 -11.13 20.55
CA GLY A 504 21.21 -9.95 21.34
C GLY A 504 20.70 -10.28 22.75
N GLY A 505 21.02 -11.45 23.30
CA GLY A 505 20.53 -11.87 24.64
C GLY A 505 19.20 -12.63 24.63
N LYS A 506 18.63 -12.92 23.46
CA LYS A 506 17.42 -13.74 23.30
C LYS A 506 17.68 -14.98 22.44
N PRO A 507 16.98 -16.10 22.69
CA PRO A 507 17.15 -17.30 21.89
C PRO A 507 16.57 -17.09 20.48
N TYR A 508 17.37 -17.41 19.46
CA TYR A 508 16.96 -17.43 18.07
C TYR A 508 16.97 -18.87 17.53
N TYR A 509 15.77 -19.39 17.31
CA TYR A 509 15.53 -20.73 16.78
C TYR A 509 15.54 -20.74 15.25
N CYS A 510 15.90 -21.88 14.66
CA CYS A 510 15.92 -22.05 13.21
C CYS A 510 14.50 -21.87 12.65
N PRO A 511 14.27 -20.93 11.69
CA PRO A 511 12.97 -20.75 11.05
C PRO A 511 12.75 -21.82 9.99
N SER A 512 12.69 -23.08 10.43
CA SER A 512 12.59 -24.27 9.59
C SER A 512 11.41 -24.20 8.62
N GLY A 513 11.63 -24.56 7.36
CA GLY A 513 10.62 -24.52 6.30
C GLY A 513 10.39 -23.15 5.66
N TRP A 514 11.19 -22.14 6.02
CA TRP A 514 11.16 -20.82 5.40
C TRP A 514 12.37 -20.58 4.49
N ILE A 515 12.22 -19.64 3.57
CA ILE A 515 13.27 -19.11 2.70
C ILE A 515 13.40 -17.63 3.02
N ARG A 516 14.59 -17.18 3.35
CA ARG A 516 14.90 -15.76 3.51
C ARG A 516 15.47 -15.19 2.22
N PHE A 517 14.87 -14.09 1.78
CA PHE A 517 15.48 -13.16 0.84
C PHE A 517 16.10 -12.01 1.63
N GLY A 518 17.40 -11.79 1.49
CA GLY A 518 18.13 -10.77 2.23
C GLY A 518 17.73 -9.36 1.79
N VAL A 519 17.53 -8.46 2.75
CA VAL A 519 17.30 -7.03 2.48
C VAL A 519 18.61 -6.30 2.74
N LYS A 520 19.09 -5.52 1.76
CA LYS A 520 20.31 -4.71 1.87
C LYS A 520 20.05 -3.54 2.83
N VAL A 521 20.57 -3.66 4.05
CA VAL A 521 20.48 -2.61 5.08
C VAL A 521 21.86 -2.12 5.56
N ALA A 522 22.93 -2.79 5.13
CA ALA A 522 24.33 -2.42 5.33
C ALA A 522 25.16 -2.81 4.10
N GLU A 523 26.37 -2.25 3.97
CA GLU A 523 27.28 -2.61 2.87
C GLU A 523 27.86 -4.02 3.05
N ASP A 524 28.17 -4.40 4.29
CA ASP A 524 28.71 -5.71 4.64
C ASP A 524 28.29 -6.20 6.05
N ASN A 525 28.71 -7.43 6.40
CA ASN A 525 28.44 -8.04 7.72
C ASN A 525 29.04 -7.25 8.88
N LYS A 526 30.24 -6.68 8.71
CA LYS A 526 30.94 -6.00 9.79
C LYS A 526 30.16 -4.75 10.18
N GLU A 527 29.67 -4.01 9.20
CA GLU A 527 28.77 -2.87 9.44
C GLU A 527 27.45 -3.31 10.04
N PHE A 528 26.82 -4.37 9.51
CA PHE A 528 25.55 -4.90 10.02
C PHE A 528 25.67 -5.30 11.51
N ASP A 529 26.68 -6.10 11.85
CA ASP A 529 26.90 -6.58 13.22
C ASP A 529 27.31 -5.44 14.16
N ALA A 530 28.10 -4.47 13.70
CA ALA A 530 28.47 -3.30 14.50
C ALA A 530 27.25 -2.43 14.87
N ARG A 531 26.23 -2.36 14.00
CA ARG A 531 25.02 -1.55 14.25
C ARG A 531 23.92 -2.33 14.98
N TRP A 532 23.71 -3.60 14.64
CA TRP A 532 22.53 -4.38 15.05
C TRP A 532 22.83 -5.80 15.54
N GLY A 533 24.11 -6.18 15.71
CA GLY A 533 24.50 -7.52 16.16
C GLY A 533 23.92 -7.88 17.53
N ASP A 534 23.86 -6.90 18.43
CA ASP A 534 23.33 -7.04 19.79
C ASP A 534 21.80 -6.84 19.87
N TRP A 535 21.12 -6.66 18.74
CA TRP A 535 19.65 -6.51 18.72
C TRP A 535 18.95 -7.86 18.64
N TYR A 536 17.76 -7.92 19.23
CA TYR A 536 16.92 -9.11 19.19
C TYR A 536 16.48 -9.43 17.76
N VAL A 537 16.30 -10.71 17.45
CA VAL A 537 15.65 -11.15 16.20
C VAL A 537 14.18 -11.38 16.47
N ALA A 538 13.34 -10.80 15.63
CA ALA A 538 11.89 -10.97 15.67
C ALA A 538 11.32 -11.03 14.25
N TYR A 539 10.01 -11.25 14.16
CA TYR A 539 9.26 -11.34 12.93
C TYR A 539 8.05 -10.41 12.94
N HIS A 540 7.63 -9.99 11.75
CA HIS A 540 6.41 -9.21 11.55
C HIS A 540 5.60 -9.83 10.41
N GLY A 541 4.41 -10.34 10.72
CA GLY A 541 3.48 -10.86 9.71
C GLY A 541 2.82 -9.71 8.96
N THR A 542 2.71 -9.84 7.63
CA THR A 542 1.99 -8.87 6.79
C THR A 542 1.31 -9.55 5.61
N ARG A 543 0.38 -8.86 4.96
CA ARG A 543 -0.15 -9.28 3.66
C ARG A 543 0.85 -8.96 2.55
N ASN A 544 0.88 -9.80 1.52
CA ASN A 544 1.78 -9.64 0.37
C ASN A 544 1.65 -8.26 -0.30
N GLU A 545 0.42 -7.71 -0.38
CA GLU A 545 0.13 -6.39 -0.95
C GLU A 545 0.84 -5.22 -0.23
N TYR A 546 1.25 -5.39 1.04
CA TYR A 546 1.97 -4.36 1.81
C TYR A 546 3.48 -4.56 1.84
N ALA A 547 4.00 -5.68 1.31
CA ALA A 547 5.42 -5.99 1.41
C ALA A 547 6.30 -4.90 0.76
N SER A 548 5.93 -4.44 -0.44
CA SER A 548 6.66 -3.37 -1.13
C SER A 548 6.70 -2.08 -0.30
N ASN A 549 5.58 -1.67 0.28
CA ASN A 549 5.51 -0.45 1.09
C ASN A 549 6.36 -0.56 2.36
N ILE A 550 6.41 -1.73 3.00
CA ILE A 550 7.24 -1.94 4.19
C ILE A 550 8.72 -1.85 3.84
N LEU A 551 9.11 -2.40 2.69
CA LEU A 551 10.49 -2.40 2.24
C LEU A 551 11.00 -1.01 1.87
N THR A 552 10.14 -0.15 1.32
CA THR A 552 10.52 1.23 0.97
C THR A 552 10.39 2.21 2.13
N SER A 553 9.41 2.00 3.02
CA SER A 553 9.01 3.01 4.00
C SER A 553 9.28 2.62 5.45
N GLY A 554 9.55 1.35 5.73
CA GLY A 554 9.61 0.77 7.08
C GLY A 554 8.24 0.28 7.57
N LEU A 555 8.19 -0.17 8.83
CA LEU A 555 6.94 -0.65 9.42
C LEU A 555 6.06 0.53 9.82
N ARG A 556 4.85 0.59 9.26
CA ARG A 556 3.86 1.63 9.60
C ARG A 556 3.38 1.44 11.04
N VAL A 557 3.39 2.51 11.84
CA VAL A 557 2.78 2.47 13.18
C VAL A 557 1.26 2.41 13.05
N SER A 558 0.61 1.73 14.00
CA SER A 558 -0.82 1.49 13.95
C SER A 558 -1.54 2.00 15.20
N THR A 559 -2.69 2.65 14.94
CA THR A 559 -3.79 3.08 15.83
C THR A 559 -4.30 2.17 16.95
N ALA A 560 -4.60 0.89 16.75
CA ALA A 560 -4.30 -0.01 15.66
C ALA A 560 -4.28 -1.51 16.06
N GLY A 561 -4.84 -1.99 17.19
CA GLY A 561 -4.71 -3.42 17.59
C GLY A 561 -5.26 -3.83 18.97
N CYS A 562 -5.13 -5.10 19.38
CA CYS A 562 -5.80 -5.69 20.57
C CYS A 562 -5.63 -4.94 21.92
N PHE A 563 -4.64 -4.06 22.04
CA PHE A 563 -4.44 -3.17 23.19
C PHE A 563 -4.98 -1.74 22.97
N TYR A 564 -6.00 -1.56 22.13
CA TYR A 564 -6.72 -0.30 21.92
C TYR A 564 -7.24 0.24 23.26
N GLY A 565 -6.81 1.44 23.63
CA GLY A 565 -7.36 2.17 24.77
C GLY A 565 -6.79 3.58 24.95
N ASP A 566 -5.61 3.84 24.42
CA ASP A 566 -4.83 5.06 24.70
C ASP A 566 -4.37 5.82 23.45
N GLU A 567 -4.82 5.43 22.24
CA GLU A 567 -4.44 6.05 20.94
C GLU A 567 -2.94 6.08 20.64
N VAL A 568 -2.11 5.38 21.42
CA VAL A 568 -0.65 5.38 21.24
C VAL A 568 -0.27 4.55 20.00
N PRO A 569 0.42 5.13 18.99
CA PRO A 569 0.87 4.38 17.82
C PRO A 569 1.86 3.28 18.21
N ARG A 570 1.72 2.09 17.61
CA ARG A 570 2.63 0.97 17.91
C ARG A 570 2.83 0.00 16.75
N VAL A 571 3.91 -0.77 16.84
CA VAL A 571 4.21 -1.90 15.96
C VAL A 571 4.33 -3.17 16.80
N TYR A 572 3.77 -4.26 16.29
CA TYR A 572 3.81 -5.57 16.93
C TYR A 572 4.78 -6.48 16.17
N VAL A 573 5.68 -7.12 16.90
CA VAL A 573 6.57 -8.16 16.38
C VAL A 573 6.55 -9.37 17.31
N SER A 574 7.07 -10.51 16.86
CA SER A 574 7.13 -11.74 17.66
C SER A 574 8.46 -12.44 17.49
N PRO A 575 9.01 -13.11 18.53
CA PRO A 575 10.16 -13.99 18.33
C PRO A 575 9.77 -15.28 17.60
N SER A 576 8.47 -15.63 17.55
CA SER A 576 7.96 -16.81 16.85
C SER A 576 7.54 -16.48 15.43
N ILE A 577 8.20 -17.12 14.47
CA ILE A 577 7.80 -17.03 13.06
C ILE A 577 6.46 -17.75 12.81
N GLU A 578 6.13 -18.79 13.59
CA GLU A 578 4.86 -19.53 13.46
C GLU A 578 3.68 -18.70 13.95
N TYR A 579 3.88 -17.90 15.01
CA TYR A 579 2.89 -16.94 15.46
C TYR A 579 2.63 -15.84 14.41
N CYS A 580 3.70 -15.22 13.89
CA CYS A 580 3.60 -14.23 12.81
C CYS A 580 3.06 -14.80 11.51
N GLY A 581 3.24 -16.10 11.27
CA GLY A 581 2.66 -16.84 10.16
C GLY A 581 1.15 -17.05 10.27
N HIS A 582 0.47 -16.70 11.36
CA HIS A 582 -0.99 -16.85 11.41
C HIS A 582 -1.68 -15.97 10.34
N PRO A 583 -2.74 -16.42 9.63
CA PRO A 583 -3.40 -15.67 8.54
C PRO A 583 -3.94 -14.30 8.88
N ARG A 584 -4.24 -14.06 10.16
CA ARG A 584 -4.58 -12.73 10.66
C ARG A 584 -3.48 -11.72 10.37
N TYR A 585 -2.22 -12.14 10.44
CA TYR A 585 -1.04 -11.31 10.23
C TYR A 585 -0.43 -11.55 8.84
N ALA A 586 -0.25 -12.81 8.45
CA ALA A 586 0.37 -13.22 7.19
C ALA A 586 -0.57 -14.09 6.36
N LEU A 587 -1.52 -13.48 5.66
CA LEU A 587 -2.52 -14.18 4.86
C LEU A 587 -1.86 -15.03 3.75
N PRO A 588 -2.01 -16.37 3.75
CA PRO A 588 -1.52 -17.19 2.66
C PRO A 588 -2.21 -16.85 1.34
N TRP A 589 -1.49 -16.96 0.23
CA TRP A 589 -2.09 -16.87 -1.10
C TRP A 589 -1.73 -18.08 -1.96
N LYS A 590 -2.66 -18.44 -2.85
CA LYS A 590 -2.56 -19.57 -3.75
C LYS A 590 -2.13 -19.10 -5.14
N GLN A 591 -1.20 -19.82 -5.75
CA GLN A 591 -0.83 -19.66 -7.16
C GLN A 591 -0.96 -21.01 -7.86
N VAL A 592 -1.69 -21.03 -8.97
CA VAL A 592 -1.77 -22.19 -9.87
C VAL A 592 -0.81 -21.93 -11.02
N LYS A 593 0.23 -22.76 -11.14
CA LYS A 593 1.19 -22.67 -12.25
C LYS A 593 0.55 -23.15 -13.55
N LYS A 594 1.18 -22.83 -14.69
CA LYS A 594 0.75 -23.26 -16.04
C LYS A 594 0.57 -24.79 -16.16
N ASN A 595 1.38 -25.58 -15.46
CA ASN A 595 1.27 -27.05 -15.42
C ASN A 595 0.14 -27.58 -14.50
N GLY A 596 -0.72 -26.70 -13.95
CA GLY A 596 -1.79 -27.05 -13.01
C GLY A 596 -1.33 -27.27 -11.56
N GLU A 597 -0.02 -27.23 -11.30
CA GLU A 597 0.54 -27.36 -9.95
C GLU A 597 0.10 -26.18 -9.08
N THR A 598 -0.55 -26.49 -7.96
CA THR A 598 -0.92 -25.49 -6.97
C THR A 598 0.20 -25.31 -5.96
N ARG A 599 0.61 -24.07 -5.72
CA ARG A 599 1.49 -23.68 -4.61
C ARG A 599 0.81 -22.65 -3.73
N TRP A 600 1.09 -22.74 -2.45
CA TRP A 600 0.72 -21.76 -1.44
C TRP A 600 1.95 -21.03 -0.97
N TYR A 601 1.78 -19.74 -0.76
CA TYR A 601 2.83 -18.83 -0.37
C TYR A 601 2.39 -18.06 0.87
N GLN A 602 3.34 -17.77 1.73
CA GLN A 602 3.13 -16.97 2.93
C GLN A 602 4.38 -16.14 3.20
N LEU A 603 4.19 -14.91 3.67
CA LEU A 603 5.25 -13.91 3.78
C LEU A 603 5.26 -13.27 5.17
N VAL A 604 6.44 -13.17 5.77
CA VAL A 604 6.69 -12.36 6.98
C VAL A 604 8.02 -11.63 6.83
N PHE A 605 8.21 -10.54 7.56
CA PHE A 605 9.53 -9.88 7.67
C PHE A 605 10.33 -10.46 8.83
N GLN A 606 11.64 -10.61 8.62
CA GLN A 606 12.62 -10.81 9.67
C GLN A 606 13.24 -9.46 10.04
N CYS A 607 13.20 -9.15 11.33
CA CYS A 607 13.56 -7.84 11.87
C CYS A 607 14.68 -7.95 12.92
N ARG A 608 15.52 -6.92 13.01
CA ARG A 608 16.28 -6.62 14.24
C ARG A 608 15.49 -5.60 15.04
N VAL A 609 15.36 -5.83 16.34
CA VAL A 609 14.60 -4.96 17.26
C VAL A 609 15.53 -4.45 18.34
N ASN A 610 15.59 -3.14 18.52
CA ASN A 610 16.38 -2.51 19.57
C ASN A 610 15.84 -2.95 20.94
N PRO A 611 16.65 -3.61 21.79
CA PRO A 611 16.24 -4.04 23.12
C PRO A 611 15.65 -2.92 23.98
N ALA A 612 16.16 -1.69 23.84
CA ALA A 612 15.72 -0.54 24.60
C ALA A 612 14.34 0.00 24.17
N SER A 613 13.86 -0.40 23.00
CA SER A 613 12.62 0.11 22.40
C SER A 613 11.43 -0.85 22.56
N VAL A 614 11.65 -2.02 23.17
CA VAL A 614 10.58 -2.95 23.54
C VAL A 614 9.90 -2.41 24.81
N ASP A 615 8.72 -1.83 24.64
CA ASP A 615 7.92 -1.30 25.74
C ASP A 615 7.34 -2.43 26.60
N LYS A 616 6.81 -3.45 25.93
CA LYS A 616 6.12 -4.56 26.59
C LYS A 616 6.30 -5.87 25.84
N ILE A 617 6.53 -6.93 26.60
CA ILE A 617 6.38 -8.32 26.17
C ILE A 617 5.05 -8.83 26.75
N SER A 618 4.19 -9.41 25.92
CA SER A 618 2.87 -9.84 26.31
C SER A 618 2.50 -11.21 25.74
N SER A 619 1.42 -11.76 26.29
CA SER A 619 0.86 -13.03 25.87
C SER A 619 0.17 -12.90 24.51
N GLU A 620 0.09 -14.02 23.80
CA GLU A 620 -0.66 -14.12 22.56
C GLU A 620 -2.15 -13.75 22.70
N THR A 621 -2.71 -13.20 21.62
CA THR A 621 -4.12 -12.77 21.55
C THR A 621 -5.00 -13.59 20.61
N LEU A 622 -4.54 -14.73 20.09
CA LEU A 622 -5.25 -15.52 19.07
C LEU A 622 -5.97 -16.76 19.59
N ILE A 623 -5.56 -17.31 20.74
CA ILE A 623 -6.15 -18.50 21.33
C ILE A 623 -7.26 -18.10 22.32
N PRO A 624 -8.48 -18.66 22.18
CA PRO A 624 -9.54 -18.51 23.16
C PRO A 624 -9.10 -18.94 24.56
N LYS A 625 -9.65 -18.33 25.61
CA LYS A 625 -9.20 -18.56 27.01
C LYS A 625 -9.27 -20.04 27.40
N GLU A 626 -10.27 -20.76 26.92
CA GLU A 626 -10.50 -22.19 27.13
C GLU A 626 -9.44 -23.11 26.51
N HIS A 627 -8.64 -22.60 25.56
CA HIS A 627 -7.61 -23.35 24.85
C HIS A 627 -6.19 -22.90 25.19
N LYS A 628 -6.02 -21.77 25.91
CA LYS A 628 -4.69 -21.21 26.25
C LYS A 628 -3.76 -22.18 27.00
N GLN A 629 -4.33 -23.14 27.76
CA GLN A 629 -3.56 -24.13 28.52
C GLN A 629 -3.19 -25.38 27.71
N THR A 630 -3.91 -25.67 26.63
CA THR A 630 -3.77 -26.94 25.88
C THR A 630 -3.14 -26.75 24.51
N VAL A 631 -3.16 -25.54 23.98
CA VAL A 631 -2.64 -25.22 22.65
C VAL A 631 -1.29 -24.52 22.78
N THR A 632 -0.25 -25.14 22.23
CA THR A 632 1.07 -24.53 22.06
C THR A 632 1.17 -23.95 20.65
N ILE A 633 1.47 -22.66 20.53
CA ILE A 633 1.62 -21.98 19.23
C ILE A 633 2.95 -22.37 18.57
N ASP A 634 4.03 -22.24 19.35
CA ASP A 634 5.39 -22.54 18.93
C ASP A 634 6.07 -23.25 20.09
N PRO A 635 6.58 -24.49 19.91
CA PRO A 635 7.19 -25.24 21.00
C PRO A 635 8.46 -24.59 21.55
N ASN A 636 9.02 -23.59 20.86
CA ASN A 636 10.22 -22.89 21.26
C ASN A 636 9.98 -21.69 22.20
N PHE A 637 8.73 -21.25 22.36
CA PHE A 637 8.39 -20.04 23.10
C PHE A 637 7.19 -20.25 24.00
N ASP A 638 7.20 -19.60 25.17
CA ASP A 638 6.02 -19.54 26.03
C ASP A 638 4.95 -18.64 25.37
N ASN A 639 3.70 -19.09 25.34
CA ASN A 639 2.59 -18.32 24.77
C ASN A 639 2.42 -16.95 25.47
N GLY A 640 2.94 -16.79 26.68
CA GLY A 640 2.97 -15.57 27.47
C GLY A 640 3.95 -14.50 27.00
N GLU A 641 4.86 -14.82 26.06
CA GLU A 641 5.95 -13.94 25.63
C GLU A 641 6.01 -13.71 24.10
N LEU A 642 4.91 -14.00 23.39
CA LEU A 642 4.87 -13.99 21.93
C LEU A 642 4.64 -12.62 21.29
N GLU A 643 4.08 -11.64 22.00
CA GLU A 643 3.81 -10.32 21.43
C GLU A 643 4.77 -9.28 22.02
N TRP A 644 5.66 -8.74 21.19
CA TRP A 644 6.55 -7.63 21.55
C TRP A 644 6.00 -6.34 20.98
N ILE A 645 5.80 -5.35 21.84
CA ILE A 645 5.18 -4.07 21.50
C ILE A 645 6.27 -3.00 21.47
N ILE A 646 6.38 -2.32 20.33
CA ILE A 646 7.29 -1.18 20.13
C ILE A 646 6.41 0.05 19.92
N LEU A 647 6.59 1.05 20.77
CA LEU A 647 5.84 2.31 20.65
C LEU A 647 6.42 3.16 19.52
N GLY A 648 5.53 3.69 18.69
CA GLY A 648 5.88 4.74 17.73
C GLY A 648 6.01 6.09 18.43
N LYS A 649 6.88 6.95 17.92
CA LYS A 649 6.97 8.34 18.41
C LYS A 649 5.74 9.14 17.94
N HIS A 650 5.40 10.21 18.67
CA HIS A 650 4.37 11.15 18.23
C HIS A 650 4.75 11.69 16.83
N ASP A 651 3.79 11.69 15.90
CA ASP A 651 3.95 12.04 14.47
C ASP A 651 4.79 11.10 13.60
N GLU A 652 5.34 10.01 14.14
CA GLU A 652 6.07 9.01 13.35
C GLU A 652 5.07 8.13 12.59
N GLN A 653 5.07 8.20 11.26
CA GLN A 653 4.21 7.32 10.45
C GLN A 653 4.81 5.91 10.28
N PHE A 654 6.14 5.79 10.30
CA PHE A 654 6.87 4.54 10.08
C PHE A 654 8.08 4.45 11.02
N ILE A 655 8.24 3.31 11.70
CA ILE A 655 9.40 3.04 12.55
C ILE A 655 10.60 2.70 11.67
N LYS A 656 11.67 3.50 11.80
CA LYS A 656 12.94 3.31 11.06
C LYS A 656 14.16 3.10 11.95
N GLN A 657 14.10 3.55 13.20
CA GLN A 657 15.26 3.56 14.09
C GLN A 657 15.24 2.45 15.13
N ASP A 658 14.05 1.95 15.50
CA ASP A 658 13.90 0.97 16.58
C ASP A 658 13.71 -0.46 16.07
N ILE A 659 13.36 -0.58 14.78
CA ILE A 659 13.18 -1.84 14.07
C ILE A 659 13.79 -1.69 12.68
N ILE A 660 14.60 -2.66 12.25
CA ILE A 660 15.09 -2.75 10.88
C ILE A 660 14.70 -4.10 10.27
N CYS A 661 13.95 -4.07 9.17
CA CYS A 661 13.63 -5.25 8.38
C CYS A 661 14.83 -5.61 7.51
N TYR A 662 15.47 -6.75 7.79
CA TYR A 662 16.69 -7.18 7.10
C TYR A 662 16.51 -8.49 6.32
N GLY A 663 15.32 -9.09 6.38
CA GLY A 663 14.97 -10.27 5.60
C GLY A 663 13.48 -10.32 5.28
N LEU A 664 13.16 -10.78 4.07
CA LEU A 664 11.81 -11.18 3.67
C LEU A 664 11.75 -12.70 3.73
N MET A 665 10.97 -13.23 4.65
CA MET A 665 10.82 -14.67 4.86
C MET A 665 9.60 -15.16 4.07
N MET A 666 9.80 -16.18 3.26
CA MET A 666 8.76 -16.79 2.43
C MET A 666 8.66 -18.28 2.73
N ARG A 667 7.46 -18.74 3.01
CA ARG A 667 7.12 -20.17 3.10
C ARG A 667 6.41 -20.56 1.81
N VAL A 668 6.86 -21.65 1.19
CA VAL A 668 6.25 -22.21 -0.03
C VAL A 668 5.81 -23.63 0.26
N SER A 669 4.55 -23.96 -0.04
CA SER A 669 3.96 -25.27 0.24
C SER A 669 3.11 -25.77 -0.93
N TYR A 670 3.02 -27.08 -1.10
CA TYR A 670 2.12 -27.74 -2.06
C TYR A 670 0.70 -27.93 -1.49
N VAL A 671 0.56 -27.83 -0.18
CA VAL A 671 -0.72 -27.89 0.53
C VAL A 671 -1.01 -26.55 1.19
N ASP A 672 -2.28 -26.29 1.47
CA ASP A 672 -2.68 -25.13 2.25
C ASP A 672 -1.90 -25.10 3.58
N PRO A 673 -1.28 -23.96 3.96
CA PRO A 673 -0.50 -23.85 5.18
C PRO A 673 -1.23 -24.31 6.45
N ILE A 674 -2.57 -24.24 6.52
CA ILE A 674 -3.34 -24.77 7.66
C ILE A 674 -3.13 -26.27 7.92
N ASN A 675 -2.66 -27.01 6.90
CA ASN A 675 -2.39 -28.44 6.97
C ASN A 675 -0.92 -28.75 7.29
N LEU A 676 -0.06 -27.74 7.43
CA LEU A 676 1.32 -27.93 7.88
C LEU A 676 1.33 -28.19 9.39
N THR A 677 2.20 -29.11 9.84
CA THR A 677 2.32 -29.47 11.26
C THR A 677 2.50 -28.26 12.19
N PRO A 678 3.38 -27.27 11.89
CA PRO A 678 3.54 -26.09 12.75
C PRO A 678 2.32 -25.16 12.78
N CYS A 679 1.39 -25.29 11.83
CA CYS A 679 0.21 -24.46 11.70
C CYS A 679 -1.06 -25.12 12.26
N THR A 680 -0.96 -26.33 12.82
CA THR A 680 -2.12 -27.10 13.32
C THR A 680 -2.92 -26.35 14.40
N TRP A 681 -2.25 -25.52 15.20
CA TRP A 681 -2.89 -24.70 16.24
C TRP A 681 -3.87 -23.66 15.67
N TRP A 682 -3.79 -23.29 14.39
CA TRP A 682 -4.69 -22.32 13.75
C TRP A 682 -6.16 -22.75 13.83
N LYS A 683 -6.41 -24.06 13.86
CA LYS A 683 -7.75 -24.67 14.01
C LYS A 683 -8.41 -24.34 15.35
N HIS A 684 -7.62 -23.96 16.35
CA HIS A 684 -8.07 -23.59 17.68
C HIS A 684 -8.03 -22.07 17.93
N SER A 685 -7.72 -21.27 16.91
CA SER A 685 -7.68 -19.81 17.02
C SER A 685 -9.08 -19.19 16.94
N LEU A 686 -9.21 -17.97 17.48
CA LEU A 686 -10.40 -17.11 17.36
C LEU A 686 -10.82 -16.83 15.90
N TYR A 687 -9.95 -17.12 14.94
CA TYR A 687 -10.11 -16.81 13.53
C TYR A 687 -10.15 -18.05 12.64
N SER A 688 -10.47 -19.21 13.22
CA SER A 688 -10.64 -20.46 12.45
C SER A 688 -11.66 -20.33 11.30
N ASP A 689 -12.61 -19.39 11.39
CA ASP A 689 -13.59 -19.11 10.35
C ASP A 689 -13.05 -18.32 9.15
N ILE A 690 -11.88 -17.65 9.24
CA ILE A 690 -11.26 -16.95 8.10
C ILE A 690 -11.00 -17.92 6.92
N TYR A 691 -10.93 -19.22 7.20
CA TYR A 691 -10.73 -20.28 6.21
C TYR A 691 -12.00 -20.87 5.60
N LYS A 692 -13.18 -20.48 6.09
CA LYS A 692 -14.47 -21.00 5.62
C LYS A 692 -15.09 -20.13 4.52
N SER A 693 -14.52 -18.96 4.25
CA SER A 693 -14.87 -18.05 3.14
C SER A 693 -13.90 -18.22 1.98
#